data_AF-A0A2V2SA19-F1
#
_entry.id   AF-A0A2V2SA19-F1
#
_cell.length_a   1.000
_cell.length_b   1.000
_cell.length_c   1.000
_cell.angle_alpha   90.00
_cell.angle_beta   90.00
_cell.angle_gamma   90.00
#
_symmetry.space_group_name_H-M   'P 1'
#
loop_
_entity.id
_entity.type
_entity.pdbx_description
1 polymer ?
#
loop_
_entity_poly.entity_id
_entity_poly.type
_entity_poly.pdbx_seq_one_letter_code
_entity_poly.pdbx_strand_id
1 'polypeptide(L)'
;MAIWNGIKIADAVEAIGETGWRQIQELRARVEPDVHDPFSVRYAPSMVGRSVVELFGLSMPRFAARVYLKGRRGSFVNARRTQVFKGQQPRFARRRLKALNPHALPGVSEAIGAEDPDVAAERQPCIADCYLLKPKYLGGFDLLQARLANAYGESLTDIENVGGTPFVRTIDVLGGGLCAQACCFMATVLLHEYSNGIHGLAEITRLAEHERDLRELSLSGLNPASVSKYFDKVGLHSELQTVIPPGVKKRSEDGLLKAALRAYLKSGFPVIVPVDLGRLFGVATTKSGKEELNRVGFVYGRPENHEKAHPDVVNNRKPRNHAVLVVGYNDKTGDFLLNDPSVKPFVLANAAQIVAAAPYLKNARGIEKSSFAPVTPKEVRLRLCVRHTNTGYLNGLFDDADCLQSGLCEEIGCPNVDPNYQFEHLYLMRVRDLQKRTKELLARTRFSIYSPKRRASLAGKVRSMSINLVSRLNRGRENWIWVQFTPDSVWVYDAECEWPPVPGTRGSDSVTYQVRAILTWTGSKGWEAKLFGHPLTLSLITSCSAASMKEVIKRWPSTVRFAELYTFMQNDCIDLVCGGRKLEKFAVGMMAKLKDDLPRIKKAAARIAAEFSAMGVEVIAFATFIPELVLVGERKRREQAKDALIFLMRLARELQKKGHRVRTVEMVGGSLIGGVWLGYKDGPDGAENMYVANIETRRAGLRRLVKRLVPIAEEACRCESYVSSKRKRLRTEAITLALEMEPGPLFILGDLGQLREFVRMVEEDPVLTKVVGLNLDIPHWGILGRIPVEQVRADPRLFQRIVHAHISDHAQGHFGDNVLGAINPLDEFENWVGLLKERHQMLPDDSRLPFSGYVSMELEACKAASMINICATRARMLGIM
;
A
#
# COMPACT_ATOMS: atom_id res chain seq x y z
N MET A 1 -30.42 0.62 -16.16
CA MET A 1 -29.47 0.08 -15.15
C MET A 1 -28.88 -1.22 -15.70
N ALA A 2 -27.67 -1.19 -16.25
CA ALA A 2 -27.05 -2.39 -16.86
C ALA A 2 -26.07 -3.05 -15.86
N ILE A 3 -26.27 -4.35 -15.66
CA ILE A 3 -25.52 -5.24 -14.78
C ILE A 3 -24.07 -5.35 -15.29
N TRP A 4 -23.08 -5.03 -14.47
CA TRP A 4 -21.67 -4.93 -14.89
C TRP A 4 -20.66 -5.68 -14.00
N ASN A 5 -19.64 -6.24 -14.66
CA ASN A 5 -18.37 -6.84 -14.18
C ASN A 5 -18.41 -7.97 -13.14
N GLY A 6 -19.55 -8.63 -12.94
CA GLY A 6 -19.62 -9.82 -12.10
C GLY A 6 -18.84 -10.98 -12.73
N ILE A 7 -17.87 -11.56 -12.02
CA ILE A 7 -17.44 -12.93 -12.32
C ILE A 7 -18.46 -13.89 -11.74
N LYS A 8 -18.62 -15.09 -12.31
CA LYS A 8 -19.51 -16.08 -11.70
C LYS A 8 -18.97 -16.43 -10.33
N ILE A 9 -19.86 -16.61 -9.35
CA ILE A 9 -19.47 -17.02 -8.00
C ILE A 9 -18.68 -18.33 -8.08
N ALA A 10 -19.07 -19.27 -8.95
CA ALA A 10 -18.33 -20.51 -9.19
C ALA A 10 -16.86 -20.25 -9.57
N ASP A 11 -16.59 -19.33 -10.50
CA ASP A 11 -15.22 -18.99 -10.92
C ASP A 11 -14.43 -18.35 -9.77
N ALA A 12 -15.09 -17.54 -8.94
CA ALA A 12 -14.48 -16.95 -7.74
C ALA A 12 -14.14 -18.01 -6.69
N VAL A 13 -15.06 -18.95 -6.43
CA VAL A 13 -14.86 -20.08 -5.52
C VAL A 13 -13.73 -20.96 -6.02
N GLU A 14 -13.66 -21.25 -7.32
CA GLU A 14 -12.56 -22.01 -7.92
C GLU A 14 -11.22 -21.27 -7.72
N ALA A 15 -11.17 -19.96 -7.94
CA ALA A 15 -9.95 -19.17 -7.79
C ALA A 15 -9.51 -19.03 -6.31
N ILE A 16 -10.45 -18.85 -5.38
CA ILE A 16 -10.22 -18.64 -3.93
C ILE A 16 -10.04 -19.97 -3.18
N GLY A 17 -10.59 -21.07 -3.69
CA GLY A 17 -10.70 -22.34 -2.99
C GLY A 17 -11.83 -22.39 -1.95
N GLU A 18 -12.36 -23.58 -1.69
CA GLU A 18 -13.50 -23.80 -0.80
C GLU A 18 -13.25 -23.33 0.64
N THR A 19 -12.07 -23.61 1.20
CA THR A 19 -11.69 -23.17 2.55
C THR A 19 -11.68 -21.64 2.64
N GLY A 20 -11.11 -20.97 1.64
CA GLY A 20 -11.11 -19.51 1.59
C GLY A 20 -12.53 -18.95 1.46
N TRP A 21 -13.35 -19.55 0.61
CA TRP A 21 -14.75 -19.12 0.46
C TRP A 21 -15.55 -19.26 1.77
N ARG A 22 -15.35 -20.35 2.52
CA ARG A 22 -15.96 -20.52 3.85
C ARG A 22 -15.58 -19.42 4.83
N GLN A 23 -14.31 -19.02 4.86
CA GLN A 23 -13.85 -17.89 5.69
C GLN A 23 -14.56 -16.57 5.33
N ILE A 24 -14.86 -16.34 4.05
CA ILE A 24 -15.61 -15.15 3.61
C ILE A 24 -17.08 -15.23 4.07
N GLN A 25 -17.69 -16.41 4.01
CA GLN A 25 -19.05 -16.63 4.52
C GLN A 25 -19.15 -16.40 6.03
N GLU A 26 -18.20 -16.94 6.79
CA GLU A 26 -18.09 -16.71 8.24
C GLU A 26 -17.90 -15.23 8.57
N LEU A 27 -17.02 -14.53 7.82
CA LEU A 27 -16.83 -13.10 7.99
C LEU A 27 -18.10 -12.30 7.69
N ARG A 28 -18.84 -12.67 6.62
CA ARG A 28 -20.12 -12.03 6.30
C ARG A 28 -21.13 -12.21 7.42
N ALA A 29 -21.28 -13.43 7.96
CA ALA A 29 -22.20 -13.69 9.06
C ALA A 29 -21.87 -12.84 10.30
N ARG A 30 -20.59 -12.50 10.51
CA ARG A 30 -20.17 -11.60 11.58
C ARG A 30 -20.45 -10.13 11.26
N VAL A 31 -19.99 -9.63 10.11
CA VAL A 31 -20.01 -8.19 9.79
C VAL A 31 -21.40 -7.72 9.35
N GLU A 32 -22.17 -8.59 8.69
CA GLU A 32 -23.47 -8.32 8.09
C GLU A 32 -24.47 -9.46 8.36
N PRO A 33 -24.80 -9.75 9.63
CA PRO A 33 -25.61 -10.91 10.03
C PRO A 33 -27.02 -10.91 9.42
N ASP A 34 -27.58 -9.72 9.17
CA ASP A 34 -28.95 -9.55 8.66
C ASP A 34 -29.06 -9.65 7.12
N VAL A 35 -27.94 -9.87 6.42
CA VAL A 35 -27.92 -9.77 4.96
C VAL A 35 -27.95 -11.16 4.35
N HIS A 36 -29.04 -11.47 3.65
CA HIS A 36 -29.25 -12.75 2.97
C HIS A 36 -29.06 -12.71 1.45
N ASP A 37 -28.76 -11.53 0.89
CA ASP A 37 -28.57 -11.35 -0.55
C ASP A 37 -27.46 -12.26 -1.13
N PRO A 38 -27.53 -12.67 -2.40
CA PRO A 38 -26.42 -13.39 -3.02
C PRO A 38 -25.13 -12.54 -3.00
N PHE A 39 -23.98 -13.20 -2.88
CA PHE A 39 -22.68 -12.53 -3.01
C PHE A 39 -22.54 -11.91 -4.40
N SER A 40 -22.00 -10.70 -4.46
CA SER A 40 -21.51 -10.12 -5.71
C SER A 40 -19.98 -10.23 -5.70
N VAL A 41 -19.38 -10.64 -6.82
CA VAL A 41 -17.92 -10.79 -6.94
C VAL A 41 -17.41 -10.16 -8.22
N ARG A 42 -16.24 -9.53 -8.16
CA ARG A 42 -15.47 -9.08 -9.33
C ARG A 42 -13.97 -9.26 -9.09
N TYR A 43 -13.15 -9.17 -10.14
CA TYR A 43 -11.72 -8.94 -9.93
C TYR A 43 -11.46 -7.45 -9.68
N ALA A 44 -10.52 -7.14 -8.80
CA ALA A 44 -10.10 -5.78 -8.48
C ALA A 44 -8.65 -5.76 -7.96
N PRO A 45 -7.92 -4.64 -8.07
CA PRO A 45 -6.60 -4.51 -7.47
C PRO A 45 -6.63 -4.70 -5.95
N SER A 46 -5.53 -5.20 -5.42
CA SER A 46 -5.31 -5.47 -4.00
C SER A 46 -3.85 -5.21 -3.64
N MET A 47 -3.62 -4.31 -2.69
CA MET A 47 -2.28 -3.95 -2.22
C MET A 47 -1.55 -5.16 -1.63
N VAL A 48 -2.24 -5.91 -0.76
CA VAL A 48 -1.66 -7.09 -0.13
C VAL A 48 -1.52 -8.23 -1.14
N GLY A 49 -2.50 -8.39 -2.04
CA GLY A 49 -2.43 -9.35 -3.15
C GLY A 49 -1.20 -9.11 -4.02
N ARG A 50 -0.98 -7.88 -4.48
CA ARG A 50 0.19 -7.47 -5.28
C ARG A 50 1.49 -7.79 -4.55
N SER A 51 1.62 -7.37 -3.29
CA SER A 51 2.84 -7.60 -2.49
C SER A 51 3.19 -9.08 -2.35
N VAL A 52 2.17 -9.94 -2.25
CA VAL A 52 2.34 -11.40 -2.20
C VAL A 52 2.77 -11.96 -3.55
N VAL A 53 2.12 -11.54 -4.63
CA VAL A 53 2.46 -11.94 -6.01
C VAL A 53 3.92 -11.60 -6.31
N GLU A 54 4.35 -10.39 -5.92
CA GLU A 54 5.71 -9.92 -6.09
C GLU A 54 6.70 -10.76 -5.27
N LEU A 55 6.39 -11.01 -4.00
CA LEU A 55 7.22 -11.82 -3.11
C LEU A 55 7.51 -13.22 -3.67
N PHE A 56 6.53 -13.82 -4.35
CA PHE A 56 6.70 -15.13 -5.00
C PHE A 56 7.12 -15.02 -6.48
N GLY A 57 7.30 -13.80 -7.00
CA GLY A 57 7.72 -13.53 -8.36
C GLY A 57 6.77 -14.11 -9.41
N LEU A 58 5.46 -14.00 -9.20
CA LEU A 58 4.43 -14.66 -10.02
C LEU A 58 3.87 -13.75 -11.11
N SER A 59 3.79 -14.23 -12.36
CA SER A 59 2.96 -13.64 -13.44
C SER A 59 1.49 -14.00 -13.25
N MET A 60 0.87 -13.47 -12.19
CA MET A 60 -0.58 -13.41 -12.11
C MET A 60 -1.01 -11.95 -12.12
N PRO A 61 -2.17 -11.63 -12.72
CA PRO A 61 -2.72 -10.30 -12.61
C PRO A 61 -2.75 -9.89 -11.14
N ARG A 62 -2.41 -8.64 -10.81
CA ARG A 62 -2.37 -8.11 -9.43
C ARG A 62 -3.75 -8.06 -8.75
N PHE A 63 -4.75 -8.65 -9.40
CA PHE A 63 -6.13 -8.67 -8.98
C PHE A 63 -6.42 -9.77 -7.97
N ALA A 64 -7.11 -9.37 -6.91
CA ALA A 64 -7.83 -10.22 -5.99
C ALA A 64 -9.27 -10.45 -6.51
N ALA A 65 -9.94 -11.47 -5.99
CA ALA A 65 -11.38 -11.61 -6.14
C ALA A 65 -12.06 -10.75 -5.06
N ARG A 66 -12.60 -9.59 -5.44
CA ARG A 66 -13.36 -8.71 -4.56
C ARG A 66 -14.76 -9.26 -4.34
N VAL A 67 -15.03 -9.74 -3.14
CA VAL A 67 -16.32 -10.26 -2.70
C VAL A 67 -17.01 -9.21 -1.83
N TYR A 68 -18.18 -8.76 -2.26
CA TYR A 68 -18.99 -7.83 -1.47
C TYR A 68 -19.84 -8.59 -0.46
N LEU A 69 -19.80 -8.17 0.80
CA LEU A 69 -20.50 -8.81 1.91
C LEU A 69 -21.95 -8.33 2.07
N LYS A 70 -22.26 -7.14 1.53
CA LYS A 70 -23.61 -6.57 1.51
C LYS A 70 -23.86 -5.71 0.29
N GLY A 71 -24.68 -6.22 -0.63
CA GLY A 71 -24.93 -5.56 -1.91
C GLY A 71 -23.63 -5.13 -2.59
N ARG A 72 -23.66 -4.07 -3.40
CA ARG A 72 -22.45 -3.47 -4.01
C ARG A 72 -22.02 -2.16 -3.33
N ARG A 73 -22.65 -1.85 -2.20
CA ARG A 73 -22.55 -0.57 -1.47
C ARG A 73 -22.07 -0.76 -0.02
N GLY A 74 -21.64 -1.97 0.33
CA GLY A 74 -21.27 -2.34 1.69
C GLY A 74 -19.83 -2.81 1.80
N SER A 75 -19.53 -3.41 2.95
CA SER A 75 -18.25 -4.06 3.24
C SER A 75 -17.82 -4.99 2.10
N PHE A 76 -16.55 -5.02 1.75
CA PHE A 76 -16.00 -5.94 0.77
C PHE A 76 -14.66 -6.51 1.19
N VAL A 77 -14.32 -7.67 0.65
CA VAL A 77 -13.07 -8.39 0.86
C VAL A 77 -12.37 -8.58 -0.48
N ASN A 78 -11.12 -8.15 -0.58
CA ASN A 78 -10.23 -8.59 -1.65
C ASN A 78 -9.63 -9.94 -1.26
N ALA A 79 -10.18 -11.02 -1.83
CA ALA A 79 -9.74 -12.38 -1.57
C ALA A 79 -8.59 -12.80 -2.48
N ARG A 80 -7.53 -13.36 -1.88
CA ARG A 80 -6.45 -14.05 -2.55
C ARG A 80 -7.03 -15.17 -3.40
N ARG A 81 -6.54 -15.27 -4.64
CA ARG A 81 -6.83 -16.38 -5.53
C ARG A 81 -5.90 -17.55 -5.20
N THR A 82 -6.03 -18.10 -3.99
CA THR A 82 -5.05 -19.06 -3.41
C THR A 82 -4.85 -20.30 -4.28
N GLN A 83 -5.85 -20.74 -5.04
CA GLN A 83 -5.70 -21.85 -6.00
C GLN A 83 -4.85 -21.46 -7.21
N VAL A 84 -4.94 -20.22 -7.66
CA VAL A 84 -4.06 -19.68 -8.72
C VAL A 84 -2.63 -19.56 -8.19
N PHE A 85 -2.47 -19.07 -6.95
CA PHE A 85 -1.17 -19.02 -6.26
C PHE A 85 -0.55 -20.41 -6.14
N LYS A 86 -1.29 -21.39 -5.60
CA LYS A 86 -0.92 -22.81 -5.50
C LYS A 86 -0.43 -23.33 -6.84
N GLY A 87 -1.11 -22.94 -7.91
CA GLY A 87 -0.75 -23.35 -9.25
C GLY A 87 0.65 -22.93 -9.68
N GLN A 88 1.06 -21.71 -9.33
CA GLN A 88 2.26 -21.02 -9.84
C GLN A 88 3.47 -21.08 -8.90
N GLN A 89 3.30 -21.48 -7.63
CA GLN A 89 4.39 -21.49 -6.67
C GLN A 89 5.52 -22.43 -7.13
N PRO A 90 6.78 -21.96 -7.20
CA PRO A 90 7.92 -22.84 -7.40
C PRO A 90 8.02 -23.82 -6.21
N ARG A 91 8.45 -25.07 -6.46
CA ARG A 91 8.76 -26.00 -5.37
C ARG A 91 9.84 -25.36 -4.49
N PHE A 92 9.49 -25.01 -3.24
CA PHE A 92 10.41 -24.34 -2.34
C PHE A 92 11.61 -25.23 -2.02
N ALA A 93 12.81 -24.78 -2.35
CA ALA A 93 14.04 -25.43 -1.88
C ALA A 93 14.23 -25.11 -0.39
N ARG A 94 14.38 -26.13 0.46
CA ARG A 94 14.83 -25.94 1.86
C ARG A 94 16.33 -25.65 1.86
N ARG A 95 16.79 -24.65 2.63
CA ARG A 95 18.22 -24.34 2.82
C ARG A 95 18.56 -24.25 4.31
N ARG A 96 19.72 -24.79 4.70
CA ARG A 96 20.25 -24.66 6.06
C ARG A 96 21.05 -23.36 6.17
N LEU A 97 20.58 -22.42 6.97
CA LEU A 97 21.39 -21.28 7.42
C LEU A 97 22.44 -21.83 8.40
N LYS A 98 23.72 -21.86 8.01
CA LYS A 98 24.79 -21.87 9.01
C LYS A 98 24.90 -20.45 9.56
N ALA A 99 24.97 -20.32 10.88
CA ALA A 99 25.03 -19.08 11.65
C ALA A 99 25.67 -17.93 10.86
N LEU A 100 24.96 -16.79 10.80
CA LEU A 100 25.32 -15.51 10.16
C LEU A 100 26.83 -15.28 10.10
N ASN A 101 27.49 -15.85 9.11
CA ASN A 101 28.87 -15.55 8.77
C ASN A 101 28.80 -14.76 7.46
N PRO A 102 28.98 -13.43 7.49
CA PRO A 102 28.86 -12.58 6.31
C PRO A 102 29.84 -12.93 5.18
N HIS A 103 30.75 -13.88 5.41
CA HIS A 103 31.74 -14.38 4.47
C HIS A 103 31.44 -15.79 3.88
N ALA A 104 30.32 -16.43 4.23
CA ALA A 104 29.99 -17.74 3.67
C ALA A 104 29.62 -17.62 2.17
N LEU A 105 30.50 -18.18 1.31
CA LEU A 105 30.31 -18.26 -0.13
C LEU A 105 29.01 -19.02 -0.51
N PRO A 106 28.37 -18.66 -1.63
CA PRO A 106 27.19 -19.38 -2.13
C PRO A 106 27.62 -20.74 -2.66
N GLY A 107 27.41 -21.83 -1.91
CA GLY A 107 27.89 -23.13 -2.40
C GLY A 107 27.45 -24.42 -1.74
N VAL A 108 26.84 -24.43 -0.55
CA VAL A 108 26.47 -25.73 0.08
C VAL A 108 25.01 -25.70 0.55
N SER A 109 24.12 -26.33 -0.23
CA SER A 109 22.74 -26.59 0.16
C SER A 109 22.44 -28.08 0.01
N GLU A 110 22.19 -28.77 1.12
CA GLU A 110 21.49 -30.05 1.12
C GLU A 110 19.99 -29.78 1.08
N ALA A 111 19.31 -30.24 0.02
CA ALA A 111 17.87 -30.12 -0.11
C ALA A 111 17.18 -31.17 0.77
N ILE A 112 16.59 -30.76 1.89
CA ILE A 112 15.70 -31.61 2.69
C ILE A 112 14.28 -31.42 2.13
N GLY A 113 13.52 -32.52 1.98
CA GLY A 113 12.25 -32.59 1.22
C GLY A 113 11.29 -31.43 1.46
N ALA A 114 10.72 -30.88 0.37
CA ALA A 114 9.74 -29.79 0.43
C ALA A 114 8.47 -30.23 1.18
N GLU A 115 7.84 -29.31 1.93
CA GLU A 115 6.43 -29.53 2.27
C GLU A 115 5.62 -29.50 0.98
N ASP A 116 4.58 -30.32 0.90
CA ASP A 116 3.68 -30.32 -0.24
C ASP A 116 3.07 -28.91 -0.40
N PRO A 117 3.33 -28.21 -1.53
CA PRO A 117 2.74 -26.90 -1.80
C PRO A 117 1.21 -26.90 -1.67
N ASP A 118 0.58 -28.06 -1.86
CA ASP A 118 -0.86 -28.24 -1.74
C ASP A 118 -1.32 -28.09 -0.29
N VAL A 119 -0.62 -28.70 0.66
CA VAL A 119 -0.92 -28.61 2.10
C VAL A 119 -0.63 -27.20 2.63
N ALA A 120 0.47 -26.59 2.18
CA ALA A 120 0.83 -25.23 2.58
C ALA A 120 -0.20 -24.20 2.06
N ALA A 121 -0.69 -24.35 0.83
CA ALA A 121 -1.67 -23.44 0.22
C ALA A 121 -3.07 -23.54 0.85
N GLU A 122 -3.52 -24.74 1.24
CA GLU A 122 -4.85 -24.95 1.85
C GLU A 122 -5.00 -24.30 3.23
N ARG A 123 -3.88 -24.09 3.94
CA ARG A 123 -3.86 -23.41 5.24
C ARG A 123 -3.88 -21.89 5.13
N GLN A 124 -3.64 -21.33 3.93
CA GLN A 124 -3.49 -19.89 3.78
C GLN A 124 -4.81 -19.16 3.91
N PRO A 125 -4.91 -18.12 4.76
CA PRO A 125 -6.12 -17.32 4.82
C PRO A 125 -6.32 -16.57 3.50
N CYS A 126 -7.57 -16.50 3.06
CA CYS A 126 -7.88 -15.89 1.76
C CYS A 126 -7.97 -14.36 1.83
N ILE A 127 -8.14 -13.73 2.99
CA ILE A 127 -8.36 -12.28 3.08
C ILE A 127 -7.05 -11.53 2.84
N ALA A 128 -6.86 -10.98 1.63
CA ALA A 128 -5.69 -10.17 1.30
C ALA A 128 -5.78 -8.82 1.99
N ASP A 129 -6.80 -8.05 1.65
CA ASP A 129 -7.16 -6.81 2.32
C ASP A 129 -8.68 -6.62 2.20
N CYS A 130 -9.28 -5.76 3.01
CA CYS A 130 -10.71 -5.52 2.97
C CYS A 130 -11.05 -4.13 3.49
N TYR A 131 -12.27 -3.71 3.16
CA TYR A 131 -12.88 -2.47 3.60
C TYR A 131 -14.20 -2.83 4.28
N LEU A 132 -14.24 -2.69 5.61
CA LEU A 132 -15.38 -3.15 6.41
C LEU A 132 -16.12 -1.96 7.01
N LEU A 133 -17.42 -1.85 6.70
CA LEU A 133 -18.30 -0.92 7.37
C LEU A 133 -18.51 -1.34 8.83
N LYS A 134 -18.85 -0.38 9.68
CA LYS A 134 -19.19 -0.64 11.08
C LYS A 134 -20.41 -1.58 11.15
N PRO A 135 -20.28 -2.79 11.72
CA PRO A 135 -21.42 -3.67 11.94
C PRO A 135 -22.47 -3.03 12.84
N LYS A 136 -23.76 -3.31 12.59
CA LYS A 136 -24.87 -2.72 13.37
C LYS A 136 -24.79 -3.01 14.87
N TYR A 137 -24.37 -4.22 15.25
CA TYR A 137 -24.26 -4.63 16.65
C TYR A 137 -23.19 -3.84 17.43
N LEU A 138 -22.32 -3.10 16.73
CA LEU A 138 -21.33 -2.22 17.35
C LEU A 138 -21.84 -0.78 17.58
N GLY A 139 -23.16 -0.55 17.58
CA GLY A 139 -23.77 0.79 17.68
C GLY A 139 -23.17 1.69 18.78
N GLY A 140 -22.77 1.14 19.93
CA GLY A 140 -22.17 1.89 21.05
C GLY A 140 -20.65 2.12 21.01
N PHE A 141 -19.96 1.70 19.94
CA PHE A 141 -18.51 1.87 19.80
C PHE A 141 -18.17 3.09 18.95
N ASP A 142 -17.20 3.88 19.40
CA ASP A 142 -16.48 4.81 18.56
C ASP A 142 -15.41 4.02 17.81
N LEU A 143 -15.56 3.94 16.49
CA LEU A 143 -14.73 3.10 15.62
C LEU A 143 -13.92 4.00 14.70
N LEU A 144 -12.62 3.74 14.61
CA LEU A 144 -11.74 4.39 13.64
C LEU A 144 -12.07 3.90 12.23
N GLN A 145 -12.26 4.85 11.33
CA GLN A 145 -12.68 4.60 9.96
C GLN A 145 -11.89 5.48 9.01
N ALA A 146 -11.60 4.96 7.81
CA ALA A 146 -11.00 5.69 6.71
C ALA A 146 -11.98 5.79 5.54
N ARG A 147 -11.92 6.91 4.82
CA ARG A 147 -12.72 7.18 3.62
C ARG A 147 -11.97 6.76 2.37
N LEU A 148 -11.71 5.45 2.25
CA LEU A 148 -10.90 4.86 1.18
C LEU A 148 -11.72 4.15 0.10
N ALA A 149 -13.05 4.20 0.15
CA ALA A 149 -13.89 3.57 -0.87
C ALA A 149 -13.48 4.02 -2.29
N ASN A 150 -13.27 5.33 -2.47
CA ASN A 150 -12.77 5.91 -3.71
C ASN A 150 -11.38 5.37 -4.07
N ALA A 151 -10.44 5.32 -3.12
CA ALA A 151 -9.10 4.74 -3.37
C ALA A 151 -9.17 3.30 -3.91
N TYR A 152 -10.13 2.51 -3.43
CA TYR A 152 -10.37 1.15 -3.90
C TYR A 152 -11.12 1.07 -5.27
N GLY A 153 -11.40 2.19 -5.93
CA GLY A 153 -12.17 2.22 -7.18
C GLY A 153 -13.68 2.04 -6.99
N GLU A 154 -14.21 2.32 -5.80
CA GLU A 154 -15.66 2.32 -5.53
C GLU A 154 -16.20 3.76 -5.65
N SER A 155 -17.05 4.02 -6.66
CA SER A 155 -17.45 5.37 -7.14
C SER A 155 -18.45 6.18 -6.28
N LEU A 156 -18.58 7.45 -6.66
CA LEU A 156 -18.68 8.74 -5.94
C LEU A 156 -20.10 9.22 -5.54
N THR A 157 -21.11 8.37 -5.36
CA THR A 157 -22.46 8.86 -4.97
C THR A 157 -23.14 8.11 -3.85
N ASP A 158 -22.69 6.89 -3.53
CA ASP A 158 -23.38 6.02 -2.58
C ASP A 158 -22.57 5.72 -1.29
N ILE A 159 -21.25 5.95 -1.29
CA ILE A 159 -20.33 5.52 -0.22
C ILE A 159 -19.32 6.60 0.20
N GLU A 160 -19.23 7.75 -0.50
CA GLU A 160 -18.17 8.74 -0.25
C GLU A 160 -18.09 9.27 1.19
N ASN A 161 -19.24 9.29 1.87
CA ASN A 161 -19.33 9.72 3.26
C ASN A 161 -19.27 8.57 4.27
N VAL A 162 -19.23 7.32 3.82
CA VAL A 162 -19.27 6.16 4.70
C VAL A 162 -17.83 5.71 4.96
N GLY A 163 -17.35 5.96 6.18
CA GLY A 163 -16.07 5.43 6.62
C GLY A 163 -16.09 3.90 6.76
N GLY A 164 -14.94 3.26 6.54
CA GLY A 164 -14.74 1.83 6.72
C GLY A 164 -13.42 1.56 7.42
N THR A 165 -13.35 0.45 8.15
CA THR A 165 -12.15 0.02 8.86
C THR A 165 -11.42 -1.03 8.02
N PRO A 166 -10.11 -0.86 7.75
CA PRO A 166 -9.35 -1.82 6.99
C PRO A 166 -9.08 -3.08 7.81
N PHE A 167 -9.01 -4.23 7.14
CA PHE A 167 -8.54 -5.46 7.75
C PHE A 167 -7.77 -6.33 6.74
N VAL A 168 -6.78 -7.08 7.23
CA VAL A 168 -5.94 -7.98 6.43
C VAL A 168 -5.65 -9.21 7.28
N ARG A 169 -5.63 -10.39 6.64
CA ARG A 169 -5.05 -11.59 7.26
C ARG A 169 -3.68 -11.88 6.68
N THR A 170 -2.73 -12.23 7.54
CA THR A 170 -1.37 -12.58 7.11
C THR A 170 -1.35 -13.95 6.45
N ILE A 171 -0.52 -14.13 5.43
CA ILE A 171 -0.19 -15.47 4.94
C ILE A 171 0.50 -16.23 6.09
N ASP A 172 0.05 -17.44 6.36
CA ASP A 172 0.62 -18.32 7.37
C ASP A 172 1.82 -19.06 6.76
N VAL A 173 2.97 -18.39 6.76
CA VAL A 173 4.24 -18.97 6.31
C VAL A 173 4.81 -19.83 7.45
N LEU A 174 4.29 -21.06 7.61
CA LEU A 174 4.63 -22.08 8.63
C LEU A 174 4.98 -21.54 10.02
N GLY A 175 3.99 -21.00 10.72
CA GLY A 175 4.11 -20.62 12.14
C GLY A 175 3.73 -19.18 12.45
N GLY A 176 3.05 -18.49 11.52
CA GLY A 176 2.73 -17.07 11.66
C GLY A 176 3.95 -16.15 11.55
N GLY A 177 3.78 -14.89 11.94
CA GLY A 177 4.89 -13.94 12.07
C GLY A 177 4.64 -12.57 11.46
N LEU A 178 3.79 -12.42 10.43
CA LEU A 178 3.59 -11.12 9.77
C LEU A 178 2.53 -10.23 10.46
N CYS A 179 2.12 -10.54 11.69
CA CYS A 179 1.01 -9.87 12.38
C CYS A 179 1.31 -8.39 12.66
N ALA A 180 2.55 -8.07 13.01
CA ALA A 180 2.99 -6.69 13.18
C ALA A 180 2.92 -5.91 11.86
N GLN A 181 3.35 -6.50 10.75
CA GLN A 181 3.24 -5.91 9.41
C GLN A 181 1.78 -5.65 9.03
N ALA A 182 0.88 -6.59 9.33
CA ALA A 182 -0.54 -6.42 9.09
C ALA A 182 -1.14 -5.30 9.95
N CYS A 183 -0.72 -5.18 11.22
CA CYS A 183 -1.09 -4.06 12.08
C CYS A 183 -0.55 -2.72 11.54
N CYS A 184 0.70 -2.68 11.07
CA CYS A 184 1.29 -1.53 10.40
C CYS A 184 0.48 -1.12 9.17
N PHE A 185 0.14 -2.08 8.30
CA PHE A 185 -0.71 -1.83 7.12
C PHE A 185 -2.06 -1.22 7.53
N MET A 186 -2.81 -1.88 8.42
CA MET A 186 -4.12 -1.40 8.85
C MET A 186 -4.06 -0.01 9.49
N ALA A 187 -3.03 0.27 10.29
CA ALA A 187 -2.83 1.57 10.93
C ALA A 187 -2.48 2.67 9.92
N THR A 188 -1.55 2.42 8.98
CA THR A 188 -1.21 3.38 7.92
C THR A 188 -2.41 3.68 7.04
N VAL A 189 -3.23 2.66 6.74
CA VAL A 189 -4.46 2.80 5.95
C VAL A 189 -5.51 3.65 6.70
N LEU A 190 -5.67 3.46 8.01
CA LEU A 190 -6.53 4.31 8.84
C LEU A 190 -6.07 5.78 8.83
N LEU A 191 -4.76 6.01 8.80
CA LEU A 191 -4.13 7.33 8.81
C LEU A 191 -3.64 7.78 7.43
N HIS A 192 -4.27 7.30 6.35
CA HIS A 192 -3.79 7.52 4.99
C HIS A 192 -3.56 9.00 4.64
N GLU A 193 -4.41 9.90 5.16
CA GLU A 193 -4.34 11.36 4.98
C GLU A 193 -3.04 11.98 5.50
N TYR A 194 -2.43 11.35 6.50
CA TYR A 194 -1.16 11.79 7.11
C TYR A 194 0.05 11.02 6.56
N SER A 195 -0.19 9.99 5.76
CA SER A 195 0.85 9.05 5.37
C SER A 195 1.62 9.46 4.12
N ASN A 196 2.91 9.16 4.20
CA ASN A 196 3.92 8.94 3.16
C ASN A 196 3.48 8.26 1.87
N GLY A 197 2.63 7.27 2.05
CA GLY A 197 2.68 6.06 1.25
C GLY A 197 2.16 4.87 2.03
N ILE A 198 1.37 4.03 1.35
CA ILE A 198 0.84 2.78 1.87
C ILE A 198 1.50 1.64 1.11
N HIS A 199 2.05 0.69 1.87
CA HIS A 199 2.91 -0.37 1.35
C HIS A 199 2.36 -1.74 1.71
N GLY A 200 2.61 -2.74 0.85
CA GLY A 200 2.26 -4.13 1.16
C GLY A 200 3.18 -4.76 2.22
N LEU A 201 2.83 -5.95 2.69
CA LEU A 201 3.51 -6.58 3.85
C LEU A 201 5.02 -6.81 3.64
N ALA A 202 5.44 -7.20 2.43
CA ALA A 202 6.86 -7.40 2.12
C ALA A 202 7.65 -6.08 2.12
N GLU A 203 7.06 -5.03 1.55
CA GLU A 203 7.66 -3.69 1.53
C GLU A 203 7.72 -3.08 2.95
N ILE A 204 6.68 -3.26 3.76
CA ILE A 204 6.68 -2.86 5.18
C ILE A 204 7.88 -3.51 5.89
N THR A 205 8.08 -4.82 5.68
CA THR A 205 9.20 -5.56 6.26
C THR A 205 10.53 -4.94 5.83
N ARG A 206 10.68 -4.65 4.54
CA ARG A 206 11.90 -4.03 3.99
C ARG A 206 12.15 -2.62 4.52
N LEU A 207 11.10 -1.82 4.68
CA LEU A 207 11.19 -0.46 5.23
C LEU A 207 11.49 -0.48 6.74
N ALA A 208 11.06 -1.51 7.45
CA ALA A 208 11.30 -1.67 8.88
C ALA A 208 12.75 -2.06 9.24
N GLU A 209 13.57 -2.50 8.28
CA GLU A 209 14.94 -2.98 8.52
C GLU A 209 16.03 -1.89 8.58
N HIS A 210 17.11 -2.18 9.32
CA HIS A 210 18.24 -1.27 9.57
C HIS A 210 19.19 -1.07 8.39
N GLU A 211 19.45 -2.12 7.63
CA GLU A 211 20.52 -2.15 6.64
C GLU A 211 20.00 -2.00 5.20
N ARG A 212 20.59 -1.07 4.45
CA ARG A 212 20.21 -0.81 3.04
C ARG A 212 20.69 -1.92 2.10
N ASP A 213 21.64 -2.76 2.49
CA ASP A 213 22.27 -3.78 1.63
C ASP A 213 21.94 -5.23 2.01
N LEU A 214 20.89 -5.45 2.81
CA LEU A 214 20.44 -6.80 3.15
C LEU A 214 20.12 -7.59 1.88
N ARG A 215 20.81 -8.73 1.74
CA ARG A 215 20.57 -9.71 0.67
C ARG A 215 19.48 -10.70 1.03
N GLU A 216 18.99 -10.64 2.26
CA GLU A 216 18.01 -11.55 2.82
C GLU A 216 17.03 -10.73 3.66
N LEU A 217 15.73 -10.89 3.37
CA LEU A 217 14.61 -10.29 4.09
C LEU A 217 13.99 -11.37 4.95
N SER A 218 14.07 -11.21 6.27
CA SER A 218 13.38 -12.14 7.18
C SER A 218 11.89 -11.86 7.13
N LEU A 219 11.09 -12.82 6.65
CA LEU A 219 9.63 -12.74 6.67
C LEU A 219 9.08 -13.14 8.06
N SER A 220 9.71 -12.62 9.11
CA SER A 220 9.33 -12.81 10.51
C SER A 220 8.71 -11.55 11.09
N GLY A 221 8.20 -11.61 12.33
CA GLY A 221 7.56 -10.48 12.97
C GLY A 221 8.49 -9.31 13.26
N LEU A 222 7.93 -8.10 13.16
CA LEU A 222 8.63 -6.88 13.51
C LEU A 222 8.72 -6.71 15.02
N ASN A 223 9.89 -6.31 15.50
CA ASN A 223 10.05 -5.81 16.86
C ASN A 223 9.58 -4.33 16.94
N PRO A 224 9.38 -3.78 18.16
CA PRO A 224 8.90 -2.41 18.33
C PRO A 224 9.77 -1.33 17.67
N ALA A 225 11.10 -1.48 17.66
CA ALA A 225 11.99 -0.52 17.01
C ALA A 225 11.82 -0.54 15.47
N SER A 226 11.67 -1.72 14.89
CA SER A 226 11.35 -1.91 13.47
C SER A 226 9.99 -1.31 13.10
N VAL A 227 8.98 -1.46 13.96
CA VAL A 227 7.65 -0.82 13.79
C VAL A 227 7.78 0.70 13.79
N SER A 228 8.45 1.27 14.80
CA SER A 228 8.70 2.71 14.90
C SER A 228 9.40 3.27 13.65
N LYS A 229 10.45 2.56 13.22
CA LYS A 229 11.22 2.92 12.02
C LYS A 229 10.38 2.92 10.74
N TYR A 230 9.52 1.92 10.57
CA TYR A 230 8.62 1.87 9.43
C TYR A 230 7.73 3.13 9.40
N PHE A 231 7.08 3.46 10.52
CA PHE A 231 6.19 4.61 10.58
C PHE A 231 6.91 5.94 10.30
N ASP A 232 8.11 6.14 10.83
CA ASP A 232 8.91 7.35 10.53
C ASP A 232 9.21 7.51 9.02
N LYS A 233 9.39 6.41 8.28
CA LYS A 233 9.61 6.42 6.83
C LYS A 233 8.35 6.77 6.04
N VAL A 234 7.17 6.44 6.55
CA VAL A 234 5.88 6.70 5.90
C VAL A 234 5.18 7.93 6.47
N GLY A 235 5.91 8.90 7.02
CA GLY A 235 5.31 10.16 7.49
C GLY A 235 4.43 10.03 8.74
N LEU A 236 4.53 8.92 9.46
CA LEU A 236 3.82 8.67 10.71
C LEU A 236 4.81 8.54 11.87
N HIS A 237 4.29 8.28 13.06
CA HIS A 237 5.05 7.98 14.25
C HIS A 237 4.45 6.77 14.95
N SER A 238 5.32 5.97 15.56
CA SER A 238 4.90 5.05 16.60
C SER A 238 6.05 4.84 17.57
N GLU A 239 5.72 4.75 18.85
CA GLU A 239 6.67 4.55 19.92
C GLU A 239 6.08 3.61 20.96
N LEU A 240 6.86 2.63 21.42
CA LEU A 240 6.42 1.72 22.47
C LEU A 240 6.36 2.46 23.81
N GLN A 241 5.17 2.48 24.41
CA GLN A 241 4.89 3.01 25.73
C GLN A 241 4.49 1.85 26.64
N THR A 242 4.87 1.91 27.91
CA THR A 242 4.45 0.93 28.92
C THR A 242 3.79 1.64 30.08
N VAL A 243 2.65 1.11 30.51
CA VAL A 243 2.03 1.52 31.77
C VAL A 243 2.82 0.95 32.93
N ILE A 244 3.44 1.81 33.74
CA ILE A 244 4.02 1.44 35.02
C ILE A 244 3.03 1.87 36.11
N PRO A 245 2.46 0.94 36.90
CA PRO A 245 1.59 1.33 38.01
C PRO A 245 2.40 2.17 39.01
N PRO A 246 1.92 3.35 39.42
CA PRO A 246 2.59 4.10 40.47
C PRO A 246 2.61 3.23 41.73
N GLY A 247 3.75 3.19 42.44
CA GLY A 247 3.95 2.38 43.65
C GLY A 247 2.97 2.69 44.80
N VAL A 248 2.11 3.69 44.64
CA VAL A 248 1.10 4.15 45.59
C VAL A 248 -0.32 3.89 45.05
N LYS A 249 -0.90 2.74 45.42
CA LYS A 249 -2.34 2.32 45.54
C LYS A 249 -3.52 3.02 44.81
N LYS A 250 -3.37 3.98 43.90
CA LYS A 250 -4.51 4.79 43.41
C LYS A 250 -5.17 4.31 42.13
N ARG A 251 -4.48 3.58 41.23
CA ARG A 251 -5.07 3.02 40.00
C ARG A 251 -4.45 1.68 39.65
N SER A 252 -5.29 0.74 39.20
CA SER A 252 -4.83 -0.55 38.69
C SER A 252 -4.16 -0.38 37.33
N GLU A 253 -3.24 -1.29 37.00
CA GLU A 253 -2.51 -1.35 35.72
C GLU A 253 -3.46 -1.29 34.52
N ASP A 254 -4.54 -2.08 34.55
CA ASP A 254 -5.57 -2.12 33.52
C ASP A 254 -6.39 -0.82 33.46
N GLY A 255 -6.58 -0.13 34.59
CA GLY A 255 -7.25 1.16 34.64
C GLY A 255 -6.45 2.26 33.93
N LEU A 256 -5.13 2.27 34.09
CA LEU A 256 -4.23 3.18 33.40
C LEU A 256 -4.10 2.86 31.91
N LEU A 257 -3.97 1.56 31.56
CA LEU A 257 -3.99 1.13 30.16
C LEU A 257 -5.30 1.53 29.48
N LYS A 258 -6.44 1.32 30.15
CA LYS A 258 -7.76 1.73 29.65
C LYS A 258 -7.78 3.22 29.31
N ALA A 259 -7.29 4.06 30.21
CA ALA A 259 -7.25 5.51 30.01
C ALA A 259 -6.36 5.91 28.83
N ALA A 260 -5.17 5.30 28.71
CA ALA A 260 -4.23 5.56 27.61
C ALA A 260 -4.82 5.16 26.25
N LEU A 261 -5.31 3.93 26.12
CA LEU A 261 -5.90 3.43 24.87
C LEU A 261 -7.12 4.27 24.47
N ARG A 262 -8.02 4.58 25.42
CA ARG A 262 -9.18 5.45 25.18
C ARG A 262 -8.77 6.81 24.62
N ALA A 263 -7.74 7.44 25.20
CA ALA A 263 -7.30 8.77 24.78
C ALA A 263 -6.80 8.79 23.32
N TYR A 264 -5.96 7.81 22.93
CA TYR A 264 -5.51 7.72 21.54
C TYR A 264 -6.65 7.44 20.56
N LEU A 265 -7.53 6.48 20.89
CA LEU A 265 -8.66 6.13 20.01
C LEU A 265 -9.64 7.28 19.84
N LYS A 266 -9.95 8.02 20.91
CA LYS A 266 -10.80 9.21 20.86
C LYS A 266 -10.16 10.37 20.08
N SER A 267 -8.82 10.37 19.99
CA SER A 267 -8.06 11.32 19.17
C SER A 267 -7.92 10.89 17.70
N GLY A 268 -8.58 9.79 17.28
CA GLY A 268 -8.49 9.30 15.91
C GLY A 268 -7.27 8.39 15.63
N PHE A 269 -6.52 8.01 16.66
CA PHE A 269 -5.25 7.29 16.49
C PHE A 269 -5.38 5.80 16.86
N PRO A 270 -5.08 4.88 15.94
CA PRO A 270 -5.10 3.45 16.24
C PRO A 270 -3.90 3.07 17.11
N VAL A 271 -4.03 1.97 17.86
CA VAL A 271 -2.98 1.52 18.79
C VAL A 271 -2.60 0.08 18.51
N ILE A 272 -1.32 -0.19 18.28
CA ILE A 272 -0.80 -1.55 18.15
C ILE A 272 -0.50 -2.08 19.56
N VAL A 273 -1.01 -3.27 19.88
CA VAL A 273 -0.76 -3.91 21.17
C VAL A 273 -0.05 -5.25 20.95
N PRO A 274 1.18 -5.41 21.49
CA PRO A 274 1.83 -6.71 21.52
C PRO A 274 1.11 -7.63 22.53
N VAL A 275 0.85 -8.86 22.11
CA VAL A 275 0.12 -9.89 22.87
C VAL A 275 0.74 -11.27 22.65
N ASP A 276 0.32 -12.26 23.43
CA ASP A 276 0.60 -13.67 23.18
C ASP A 276 -0.64 -14.35 22.59
N LEU A 277 -0.50 -14.96 21.41
CA LEU A 277 -1.61 -15.60 20.71
C LEU A 277 -2.23 -16.72 21.55
N GLY A 278 -1.41 -17.51 22.26
CA GLY A 278 -1.92 -18.57 23.14
C GLY A 278 -2.80 -18.00 24.25
N ARG A 279 -2.36 -16.92 24.90
CA ARG A 279 -3.11 -16.27 25.99
C ARG A 279 -4.43 -15.67 25.52
N LEU A 280 -4.53 -15.16 24.29
CA LEU A 280 -5.80 -14.73 23.71
C LEU A 280 -6.84 -15.87 23.69
N PHE A 281 -6.38 -17.11 23.45
CA PHE A 281 -7.18 -18.34 23.43
C PHE A 281 -7.29 -19.06 24.79
N GLY A 282 -6.79 -18.46 25.87
CA GLY A 282 -6.80 -19.09 27.19
C GLY A 282 -5.72 -20.16 27.39
N VAL A 283 -4.77 -20.28 26.46
CA VAL A 283 -3.64 -21.22 26.54
C VAL A 283 -2.44 -20.52 27.19
N ALA A 284 -2.17 -20.86 28.44
CA ALA A 284 -1.01 -20.38 29.16
C ALA A 284 0.17 -21.36 29.08
N THR A 285 1.39 -20.84 28.97
CA THR A 285 2.64 -21.62 28.96
C THR A 285 3.25 -21.72 30.35
N THR A 286 2.83 -20.86 31.29
CA THR A 286 3.28 -20.85 32.70
C THR A 286 2.10 -21.06 33.66
N LYS A 287 2.38 -21.55 34.87
CA LYS A 287 1.37 -21.69 35.94
C LYS A 287 0.75 -20.34 36.31
N SER A 288 1.59 -19.30 36.49
CA SER A 288 1.14 -17.94 36.79
C SER A 288 0.27 -17.35 35.67
N GLY A 289 0.62 -17.60 34.41
CA GLY A 289 -0.21 -17.20 33.27
C GLY A 289 -1.57 -17.89 33.28
N LYS A 290 -1.63 -19.17 33.67
CA LYS A 290 -2.88 -19.93 33.78
C LYS A 290 -3.78 -19.38 34.89
N GLU A 291 -3.21 -19.07 36.05
CA GLU A 291 -3.94 -18.46 37.17
C GLU A 291 -4.49 -17.07 36.81
N GLU A 292 -3.70 -16.26 36.10
CA GLU A 292 -4.14 -14.94 35.63
C GLU A 292 -5.31 -15.06 34.64
N LEU A 293 -5.22 -15.97 33.67
CA LEU A 293 -6.28 -16.21 32.68
C LEU A 293 -7.54 -16.79 33.32
N ASN A 294 -7.41 -17.67 34.32
CA ASN A 294 -8.56 -18.18 35.07
C ASN A 294 -9.29 -17.08 35.84
N ARG A 295 -8.55 -16.08 36.38
CA ARG A 295 -9.11 -14.98 37.15
C ARG A 295 -9.82 -13.94 36.27
N VAL A 296 -9.23 -13.58 35.14
CA VAL A 296 -9.70 -12.46 34.29
C VAL A 296 -10.59 -12.94 33.13
N GLY A 297 -10.49 -14.22 32.78
CA GLY A 297 -10.95 -14.75 31.50
C GLY A 297 -9.99 -14.40 30.36
N PHE A 298 -10.32 -14.86 29.16
CA PHE A 298 -9.52 -14.65 27.95
C PHE A 298 -10.40 -14.15 26.81
N VAL A 299 -9.76 -13.48 25.84
CA VAL A 299 -10.45 -12.72 24.78
C VAL A 299 -11.36 -13.62 23.94
N TYR A 300 -10.87 -14.77 23.48
CA TYR A 300 -11.66 -15.73 22.68
C TYR A 300 -12.59 -16.63 23.51
N GLY A 301 -12.59 -16.47 24.84
CA GLY A 301 -13.53 -17.13 25.74
C GLY A 301 -14.87 -16.38 25.83
N ARG A 302 -14.91 -15.14 25.36
CA ARG A 302 -16.15 -14.36 25.27
C ARG A 302 -17.09 -14.97 24.20
N PRO A 303 -18.40 -15.11 24.47
CA PRO A 303 -19.36 -15.61 23.49
C PRO A 303 -19.32 -14.87 22.15
N GLU A 304 -19.15 -13.55 22.17
CA GLU A 304 -19.14 -12.68 20.99
C GLU A 304 -17.88 -12.84 20.13
N ASN A 305 -16.83 -13.39 20.72
CA ASN A 305 -15.55 -13.64 20.06
C ASN A 305 -15.33 -15.10 19.74
N HIS A 306 -16.20 -16.00 20.19
CA HIS A 306 -15.92 -17.43 20.25
C HIS A 306 -15.21 -17.92 18.98
N GLU A 307 -14.05 -18.52 19.19
CA GLU A 307 -13.21 -19.06 18.13
C GLU A 307 -12.45 -20.25 18.69
N LYS A 308 -12.33 -21.32 17.91
CA LYS A 308 -11.54 -22.48 18.33
C LYS A 308 -10.07 -22.19 18.08
N ALA A 309 -9.25 -22.38 19.11
CA ALA A 309 -7.81 -22.32 18.95
C ALA A 309 -7.35 -23.36 17.92
N HIS A 310 -6.45 -22.97 17.02
CA HIS A 310 -5.83 -23.93 16.10
C HIS A 310 -5.16 -25.05 16.91
N PRO A 311 -5.20 -26.33 16.46
CA PRO A 311 -4.57 -27.44 17.18
C PRO A 311 -3.12 -27.15 17.54
N ASP A 312 -2.36 -26.51 16.65
CA ASP A 312 -0.98 -26.12 16.94
C ASP A 312 -0.87 -25.15 18.10
N VAL A 313 -1.84 -24.23 18.27
CA VAL A 313 -1.91 -23.29 19.40
C VAL A 313 -2.06 -24.03 20.72
N VAL A 314 -2.93 -25.03 20.74
CA VAL A 314 -3.27 -25.84 21.92
C VAL A 314 -2.16 -26.84 22.26
N ASN A 315 -1.65 -27.54 21.24
CA ASN A 315 -0.73 -28.66 21.41
C ASN A 315 0.70 -28.21 21.70
N ASN A 316 1.13 -27.07 21.16
CA ASN A 316 2.48 -26.57 21.34
C ASN A 316 2.48 -25.49 22.44
N ARG A 317 2.87 -25.82 23.68
CA ARG A 317 2.82 -24.89 24.83
C ARG A 317 3.98 -23.87 24.84
N LYS A 318 4.34 -23.35 23.66
CA LYS A 318 5.39 -22.34 23.51
C LYS A 318 4.77 -20.92 23.44
N PRO A 319 5.45 -19.90 23.99
CA PRO A 319 5.05 -18.51 23.81
C PRO A 319 4.95 -18.14 22.33
N ARG A 320 3.94 -17.35 21.97
CA ARG A 320 3.66 -16.92 20.61
C ARG A 320 3.46 -15.42 20.58
N ASN A 321 4.56 -14.70 20.46
CA ASN A 321 4.53 -13.25 20.28
C ASN A 321 3.65 -12.91 19.08
N HIS A 322 2.69 -12.02 19.31
CA HIS A 322 1.66 -11.62 18.36
C HIS A 322 1.38 -10.12 18.52
N ALA A 323 0.69 -9.53 17.55
CA ALA A 323 0.28 -8.14 17.59
C ALA A 323 -1.16 -8.01 17.09
N VAL A 324 -1.93 -7.17 17.76
CA VAL A 324 -3.30 -6.80 17.38
C VAL A 324 -3.41 -5.29 17.26
N LEU A 325 -4.35 -4.82 16.43
CA LEU A 325 -4.62 -3.40 16.28
C LEU A 325 -5.89 -3.03 17.03
N VAL A 326 -5.83 -2.11 17.98
CA VAL A 326 -7.01 -1.53 18.63
C VAL A 326 -7.55 -0.41 17.74
N VAL A 327 -8.83 -0.53 17.39
CA VAL A 327 -9.49 0.34 16.40
C VAL A 327 -10.77 1.00 16.92
N GLY A 328 -11.24 0.65 18.12
CA GLY A 328 -12.43 1.29 18.67
C GLY A 328 -12.62 1.09 20.16
N TYR A 329 -13.52 1.88 20.73
CA TYR A 329 -13.79 1.94 22.17
C TYR A 329 -15.27 2.21 22.45
N ASN A 330 -15.80 1.63 23.53
CA ASN A 330 -17.17 1.88 24.00
C ASN A 330 -17.15 2.55 25.37
N ASP A 331 -17.61 3.81 25.47
CA ASP A 331 -17.63 4.56 26.73
C ASP A 331 -18.53 3.91 27.79
N LYS A 332 -19.59 3.19 27.39
CA LYS A 332 -20.56 2.59 28.33
C LYS A 332 -20.00 1.33 28.98
N THR A 333 -19.42 0.44 28.18
CA THR A 333 -18.90 -0.85 28.70
C THR A 333 -17.42 -0.77 29.09
N GLY A 334 -16.69 0.20 28.53
CA GLY A 334 -15.24 0.30 28.66
C GLY A 334 -14.47 -0.75 27.86
N ASP A 335 -15.14 -1.46 26.94
CA ASP A 335 -14.51 -2.42 26.04
C ASP A 335 -13.83 -1.74 24.84
N PHE A 336 -12.88 -2.46 24.27
CA PHE A 336 -12.12 -2.14 23.08
C PHE A 336 -12.47 -3.11 21.94
N LEU A 337 -12.31 -2.62 20.70
CA LEU A 337 -12.37 -3.43 19.49
C LEU A 337 -10.97 -3.65 18.94
N LEU A 338 -10.62 -4.91 18.74
CA LEU A 338 -9.35 -5.38 18.21
C LEU A 338 -9.55 -5.94 16.79
N ASN A 339 -8.67 -5.55 15.87
CA ASN A 339 -8.46 -6.26 14.62
C ASN A 339 -7.30 -7.23 14.82
N ASP A 340 -7.61 -8.53 14.88
CA ASP A 340 -6.61 -9.60 15.01
C ASP A 340 -6.27 -10.16 13.61
N PRO A 341 -5.08 -9.84 13.05
CA PRO A 341 -4.72 -10.25 11.69
C PRO A 341 -4.54 -11.77 11.54
N SER A 342 -4.41 -12.52 12.64
CA SER A 342 -4.34 -13.98 12.58
C SER A 342 -5.72 -14.62 12.54
N VAL A 343 -6.75 -13.95 13.07
CA VAL A 343 -8.07 -14.56 13.33
C VAL A 343 -9.17 -13.80 12.58
N LYS A 344 -9.64 -12.67 13.12
CA LYS A 344 -10.82 -11.94 12.62
C LYS A 344 -10.85 -10.47 13.07
N PRO A 345 -11.63 -9.60 12.40
CA PRO A 345 -11.81 -8.22 12.81
C PRO A 345 -12.85 -8.07 13.93
N PHE A 346 -12.85 -6.89 14.56
CA PHE A 346 -13.84 -6.48 15.56
C PHE A 346 -13.97 -7.45 16.75
N VAL A 347 -12.85 -7.91 17.30
CA VAL A 347 -12.76 -8.77 18.48
C VAL A 347 -12.89 -7.90 19.74
N LEU A 348 -13.80 -8.25 20.65
CA LEU A 348 -14.08 -7.50 21.87
C LEU A 348 -13.10 -7.84 23.00
N ALA A 349 -12.51 -6.83 23.64
CA ALA A 349 -11.67 -7.07 24.82
C ALA A 349 -11.80 -5.91 25.82
N ASN A 350 -11.66 -6.20 27.11
CA ASN A 350 -11.48 -5.15 28.12
C ASN A 350 -9.98 -4.99 28.42
N ALA A 351 -9.61 -3.90 29.11
CA ALA A 351 -8.21 -3.64 29.43
C ALA A 351 -7.57 -4.79 30.24
N ALA A 352 -8.27 -5.35 31.22
CA ALA A 352 -7.75 -6.46 32.03
C ALA A 352 -7.40 -7.70 31.18
N GLN A 353 -8.23 -8.03 30.19
CA GLN A 353 -7.98 -9.13 29.26
C GLN A 353 -6.80 -8.84 28.32
N ILE A 354 -6.63 -7.59 27.89
CA ILE A 354 -5.48 -7.17 27.08
C ILE A 354 -4.19 -7.32 27.91
N VAL A 355 -4.20 -6.85 29.16
CA VAL A 355 -3.09 -7.00 30.11
C VAL A 355 -2.78 -8.48 30.37
N ALA A 356 -3.82 -9.30 30.59
CA ALA A 356 -3.69 -10.74 30.78
C ALA A 356 -3.29 -11.50 29.50
N ALA A 357 -3.35 -10.87 28.33
CA ALA A 357 -2.87 -11.43 27.06
C ALA A 357 -1.44 -10.97 26.71
N ALA A 358 -0.77 -10.19 27.56
CA ALA A 358 0.57 -9.68 27.26
C ALA A 358 1.61 -10.79 27.02
N PRO A 359 2.66 -10.54 26.20
CA PRO A 359 3.75 -11.48 25.97
C PRO A 359 4.46 -11.90 27.26
N TYR A 360 5.06 -13.10 27.26
CA TYR A 360 5.87 -13.56 28.39
C TYR A 360 7.22 -12.84 28.42
N LEU A 361 7.58 -12.20 29.54
CA LEU A 361 8.79 -11.36 29.69
C LEU A 361 10.08 -12.02 29.16
N LYS A 362 10.29 -13.32 29.43
CA LYS A 362 11.48 -14.06 28.97
C LYS A 362 11.64 -14.09 27.44
N ASN A 363 10.54 -13.96 26.70
CA ASN A 363 10.51 -14.10 25.24
C ASN A 363 10.17 -12.78 24.53
N ALA A 364 9.95 -11.70 25.29
CA ALA A 364 9.34 -10.46 24.82
C ALA A 364 10.35 -9.40 24.32
N ARG A 365 11.67 -9.67 24.33
CA ARG A 365 12.74 -8.78 23.83
C ARG A 365 12.56 -7.29 24.22
N GLY A 366 12.27 -7.00 25.48
CA GLY A 366 12.06 -5.64 25.98
C GLY A 366 10.62 -5.10 25.84
N ILE A 367 9.66 -5.96 25.49
CA ILE A 367 8.23 -5.65 25.63
C ILE A 367 7.79 -6.08 27.03
N GLU A 368 7.21 -5.13 27.76
CA GLU A 368 6.70 -5.36 29.11
C GLU A 368 5.20 -5.66 29.09
N LYS A 369 4.68 -6.02 30.27
CA LYS A 369 3.24 -6.11 30.48
C LYS A 369 2.63 -4.72 30.27
N SER A 370 1.46 -4.65 29.64
CA SER A 370 0.77 -3.38 29.35
C SER A 370 1.55 -2.42 28.44
N SER A 371 2.48 -2.94 27.64
CA SER A 371 3.06 -2.18 26.54
C SER A 371 2.07 -2.00 25.40
N PHE A 372 2.13 -0.85 24.74
CA PHE A 372 1.34 -0.52 23.56
C PHE A 372 2.08 0.52 22.70
N ALA A 373 1.76 0.59 21.41
CA ALA A 373 2.41 1.50 20.47
C ALA A 373 1.32 2.27 19.69
N PRO A 374 0.96 3.50 20.10
CA PRO A 374 0.04 4.33 19.35
C PRO A 374 0.66 4.70 18.00
N VAL A 375 -0.18 4.88 16.98
CA VAL A 375 0.25 5.35 15.66
C VAL A 375 -0.35 6.73 15.42
N THR A 376 0.50 7.72 15.20
CA THR A 376 0.10 9.12 15.06
C THR A 376 0.77 9.75 13.84
N PRO A 377 0.33 10.95 13.39
CA PRO A 377 1.11 11.74 12.44
C PRO A 377 2.54 11.97 12.95
N LYS A 378 3.49 12.16 12.03
CA LYS A 378 4.91 12.31 12.38
C LYS A 378 5.17 13.52 13.30
N GLU A 379 4.38 14.56 13.20
CA GLU A 379 4.52 15.76 14.00
C GLU A 379 4.02 15.54 15.45
N VAL A 380 3.21 14.50 15.67
CA VAL A 380 2.65 14.17 16.98
C VAL A 380 3.61 13.22 17.72
N ARG A 381 4.18 13.70 18.82
CA ARG A 381 5.17 12.98 19.67
C ARG A 381 4.68 12.81 21.11
N LEU A 382 3.38 12.61 21.30
CA LEU A 382 2.79 12.51 22.63
C LEU A 382 3.14 11.18 23.33
N ARG A 383 3.54 11.29 24.60
CA ARG A 383 3.73 10.16 25.51
C ARG A 383 2.77 10.25 26.69
N LEU A 384 1.88 9.28 26.82
CA LEU A 384 0.99 9.19 27.97
C LEU A 384 1.62 8.37 29.10
N CYS A 385 2.46 7.38 28.75
CA CYS A 385 3.09 6.47 29.70
C CYS A 385 4.61 6.40 29.49
N VAL A 386 5.30 5.73 30.42
CA VAL A 386 6.76 5.59 30.41
C VAL A 386 7.26 5.00 29.09
N ARG A 387 8.38 5.55 28.62
CA ARG A 387 9.15 5.02 27.49
C ARG A 387 10.38 4.27 28.00
N HIS A 388 10.62 3.11 27.42
CA HIS A 388 11.90 2.41 27.52
C HIS A 388 12.95 3.03 26.60
N THR A 389 14.11 3.38 27.16
CA THR A 389 15.31 3.75 26.41
C THR A 389 16.45 2.82 26.78
N ASN A 390 17.46 2.72 25.91
CA ASN A 390 18.67 1.94 26.22
C ASN A 390 19.44 2.49 27.44
N THR A 391 19.12 3.70 27.91
CA THR A 391 19.76 4.39 29.04
C THR A 391 18.86 4.51 30.28
N GLY A 392 17.67 3.90 30.28
CA GLY A 392 16.70 3.96 31.39
C GLY A 392 15.27 4.30 30.96
N TYR A 393 14.44 4.70 31.92
CA TYR A 393 13.04 5.07 31.70
C TYR A 393 12.89 6.59 31.49
N LEU A 394 12.07 7.01 30.52
CA LEU A 394 11.59 8.38 30.43
C LEU A 394 10.12 8.41 30.84
N ASN A 395 9.80 9.18 31.89
CA ASN A 395 8.43 9.29 32.42
C ASN A 395 7.44 9.77 31.36
N GLY A 396 6.23 9.21 31.39
CA GLY A 396 5.10 9.69 30.60
C GLY A 396 4.26 10.70 31.36
N LEU A 397 3.31 11.33 30.67
CA LEU A 397 2.41 12.32 31.26
C LEU A 397 1.65 11.80 32.49
N PHE A 398 1.32 10.50 32.55
CA PHE A 398 0.64 9.90 33.70
C PHE A 398 1.56 9.68 34.91
N ASP A 399 2.86 9.43 34.70
CA ASP A 399 3.84 9.29 35.79
C ASP A 399 4.23 10.66 36.33
N ASP A 400 4.39 11.63 35.42
CA ASP A 400 4.63 13.01 35.79
C ASP A 400 3.40 13.64 36.45
N ALA A 401 2.16 13.23 36.14
CA ALA A 401 0.98 13.78 36.81
C ALA A 401 0.95 13.50 38.33
N ASP A 402 1.54 12.39 38.77
CA ASP A 402 1.70 12.08 40.20
C ASP A 402 2.89 12.87 40.80
N CYS A 403 4.02 13.04 40.10
CA CYS A 403 5.08 13.98 40.49
C CYS A 403 4.62 15.47 40.49
N LEU A 404 3.68 15.82 39.62
CA LEU A 404 3.07 17.15 39.54
C LEU A 404 2.01 17.36 40.63
N GLN A 405 1.53 16.29 41.26
CA GLN A 405 0.71 16.33 42.48
C GLN A 405 1.56 16.34 43.76
N SER A 406 2.79 15.83 43.73
CA SER A 406 3.74 15.84 44.85
C SER A 406 5.09 16.45 44.45
N GLY A 407 5.20 17.77 44.56
CA GLY A 407 6.50 18.46 44.68
C GLY A 407 7.31 18.61 43.39
N LEU A 408 7.15 19.74 42.72
CA LEU A 408 8.14 20.28 41.77
C LEU A 408 8.44 21.73 42.13
N CYS A 409 8.90 21.90 43.38
CA CYS A 409 9.80 22.98 43.78
C CYS A 409 11.10 22.27 44.19
N GLU A 410 12.21 22.70 43.57
CA GLU A 410 13.61 22.32 43.84
C GLU A 410 14.13 21.09 43.06
N GLU A 411 15.23 21.33 42.32
CA GLU A 411 16.10 20.37 41.61
C GLU A 411 15.59 19.64 40.34
N ILE A 412 15.75 20.29 39.19
CA ILE A 412 16.33 19.60 38.01
C ILE A 412 17.50 20.44 37.51
N GLY A 413 18.66 20.23 38.12
CA GLY A 413 19.94 20.42 37.46
C GLY A 413 20.21 19.22 36.56
N CYS A 414 19.79 19.30 35.29
CA CYS A 414 20.31 18.42 34.24
C CYS A 414 21.25 19.24 33.34
N PRO A 415 22.57 19.24 33.61
CA PRO A 415 23.54 19.73 32.64
C PRO A 415 23.75 18.62 31.61
N ASN A 416 23.09 18.72 30.45
CA ASN A 416 23.42 18.09 29.15
C ASN A 416 22.16 17.92 28.27
N VAL A 417 21.40 19.01 28.07
CA VAL A 417 20.42 19.05 26.98
C VAL A 417 21.07 19.78 25.81
N ASP A 418 21.17 19.11 24.67
CA ASP A 418 21.69 19.66 23.41
C ASP A 418 20.97 20.98 23.06
N PRO A 419 21.71 22.11 22.95
CA PRO A 419 21.11 23.41 22.67
C PRO A 419 20.50 23.54 21.26
N ASN A 420 20.66 22.54 20.38
CA ASN A 420 20.04 22.51 19.04
C ASN A 420 18.67 21.82 18.99
N TYR A 421 18.15 21.32 20.12
CA TYR A 421 16.79 20.78 20.18
C TYR A 421 15.75 21.92 20.14
N GLN A 422 15.17 22.18 18.96
CA GLN A 422 14.07 23.12 18.81
C GLN A 422 12.79 22.51 19.42
N PHE A 423 12.35 23.08 20.54
CA PHE A 423 11.14 22.65 21.23
C PHE A 423 9.87 23.19 20.55
N GLU A 424 9.20 22.35 19.77
CA GLU A 424 7.76 22.47 19.51
C GLU A 424 7.04 21.48 20.43
N HIS A 425 6.55 21.94 21.57
CA HIS A 425 5.91 21.08 22.55
C HIS A 425 4.37 21.17 22.48
N LEU A 426 3.72 20.01 22.40
CA LEU A 426 2.30 19.80 22.62
C LEU A 426 2.09 19.28 24.05
N TYR A 427 1.36 20.02 24.88
CA TYR A 427 1.08 19.69 26.28
C TYR A 427 -0.38 19.23 26.43
N LEU A 428 -0.60 18.00 26.89
CA LEU A 428 -1.93 17.57 27.33
C LEU A 428 -2.13 18.01 28.79
N MET A 429 -3.14 18.82 29.08
CA MET A 429 -3.41 19.28 30.44
C MET A 429 -4.91 19.20 30.76
N ARG A 430 -5.26 19.08 32.04
CA ARG A 430 -6.66 19.24 32.44
C ARG A 430 -7.02 20.71 32.31
N VAL A 431 -8.25 20.99 31.89
CA VAL A 431 -8.73 22.37 31.71
C VAL A 431 -8.53 23.21 32.99
N ARG A 432 -8.71 22.62 34.18
CA ARG A 432 -8.51 23.30 35.47
C ARG A 432 -7.04 23.70 35.74
N ASP A 433 -6.09 22.96 35.17
CA ASP A 433 -4.66 23.18 35.40
C ASP A 433 -4.09 24.26 34.46
N LEU A 434 -4.76 24.52 33.32
CA LEU A 434 -4.41 25.59 32.37
C LEU A 434 -4.38 26.96 33.07
N GLN A 435 -5.39 27.27 33.89
CA GLN A 435 -5.47 28.56 34.59
C GLN A 435 -4.32 28.78 35.58
N LYS A 436 -3.88 27.70 36.25
CA LYS A 436 -2.79 27.75 37.22
C LYS A 436 -1.42 27.89 36.53
N ARG A 437 -1.23 27.23 35.38
CA ARG A 437 0.06 27.13 34.69
C ARG A 437 0.29 28.13 33.56
N THR A 438 -0.74 28.86 33.12
CA THR A 438 -0.59 29.86 32.03
C THR A 438 0.50 30.88 32.32
N LYS A 439 0.67 31.32 33.59
CA LYS A 439 1.73 32.26 33.98
C LYS A 439 3.13 31.67 33.87
N GLU A 440 3.31 30.41 34.23
CA GLU A 440 4.60 29.71 34.18
C GLU A 440 4.99 29.32 32.74
N LEU A 441 4.02 28.87 31.95
CA LEU A 441 4.21 28.51 30.55
C LEU A 441 4.66 29.71 29.70
N LEU A 442 4.00 30.87 29.89
CA LEU A 442 4.36 32.11 29.20
C LEU A 442 5.73 32.67 29.61
N ALA A 443 6.24 32.29 30.80
CA ALA A 443 7.56 32.69 31.27
C ALA A 443 8.70 31.83 30.69
N ARG A 444 8.41 30.61 30.19
CA ARG A 444 9.40 29.64 29.69
C ARG A 444 9.58 29.63 28.17
N THR A 445 8.54 30.04 27.43
CA THR A 445 8.60 30.21 25.97
C THR A 445 9.51 31.39 25.58
N ARG A 446 10.32 31.25 24.52
CA ARG A 446 11.20 32.32 23.97
C ARG A 446 10.41 33.47 23.32
N PHE A 447 9.43 34.05 24.01
CA PHE A 447 8.74 35.29 23.60
C PHE A 447 9.56 36.55 23.92
N SER A 448 10.90 36.47 23.88
CA SER A 448 11.79 37.62 24.14
C SER A 448 11.61 38.74 23.11
N ILE A 449 10.92 38.46 22.01
CA ILE A 449 10.66 39.39 20.89
C ILE A 449 9.38 40.26 21.12
N TYR A 450 8.57 39.97 22.15
CA TYR A 450 7.35 40.72 22.43
C TYR A 450 7.47 41.69 23.60
N SER A 451 6.98 42.92 23.40
CA SER A 451 6.91 43.95 24.44
C SER A 451 6.07 43.49 25.65
N PRO A 452 6.36 43.96 26.88
CA PRO A 452 5.61 43.59 28.09
C PRO A 452 4.08 43.75 27.96
N LYS A 453 3.62 44.76 27.19
CA LYS A 453 2.19 44.97 26.88
C LYS A 453 1.57 43.82 26.07
N ARG A 454 2.30 43.25 25.10
CA ARG A 454 1.81 42.11 24.28
C ARG A 454 1.77 40.81 25.09
N ARG A 455 2.75 40.59 25.98
CA ARG A 455 2.73 39.46 26.93
C ARG A 455 1.52 39.51 27.87
N ALA A 456 1.21 40.70 28.42
CA ALA A 456 0.03 40.88 29.27
C ALA A 456 -1.30 40.68 28.49
N SER A 457 -1.38 41.15 27.24
CA SER A 457 -2.55 40.95 26.37
C SER A 457 -2.77 39.47 26.01
N LEU A 458 -1.70 38.73 25.68
CA LEU A 458 -1.79 37.30 25.38
C LEU A 458 -2.19 36.48 26.62
N ALA A 459 -1.61 36.78 27.80
CA ALA A 459 -2.01 36.16 29.06
C ALA A 459 -3.49 36.42 29.38
N GLY A 460 -3.98 37.64 29.13
CA GLY A 460 -5.39 37.99 29.25
C GLY A 460 -6.30 37.21 28.29
N LYS A 461 -5.88 37.05 27.03
CA LYS A 461 -6.62 36.26 26.02
C LYS A 461 -6.65 34.78 26.34
N VAL A 462 -5.54 34.17 26.73
CA VAL A 462 -5.49 32.75 27.15
C VAL A 462 -6.36 32.52 28.39
N ARG A 463 -6.33 33.46 29.36
CA ARG A 463 -7.19 33.41 30.55
C ARG A 463 -8.67 33.50 30.17
N SER A 464 -9.05 34.43 29.29
CA SER A 464 -10.43 34.55 28.77
C SER A 464 -10.88 33.33 27.98
N MET A 465 -10.01 32.75 27.14
CA MET A 465 -10.27 31.51 26.41
C MET A 465 -10.49 30.34 27.37
N SER A 466 -9.67 30.22 28.41
CA SER A 466 -9.80 29.15 29.41
C SER A 466 -11.13 29.23 30.17
N ILE A 467 -11.58 30.44 30.53
CA ILE A 467 -12.87 30.65 31.21
C ILE A 467 -14.03 30.27 30.27
N ASN A 468 -13.96 30.67 28.99
CA ASN A 468 -14.95 30.28 27.99
C ASN A 468 -14.95 28.76 27.74
N LEU A 469 -13.79 28.11 27.67
CA LEU A 469 -13.67 26.65 27.52
C LEU A 469 -14.26 25.90 28.73
N VAL A 470 -13.90 26.32 29.95
CA VAL A 470 -14.46 25.77 31.21
C VAL A 470 -15.98 25.93 31.26
N SER A 471 -16.51 27.06 30.78
CA SER A 471 -17.95 27.30 30.75
C SER A 471 -18.70 26.46 29.71
N ARG A 472 -18.04 26.08 28.61
CA ARG A 472 -18.61 25.30 27.51
C ARG A 472 -18.55 23.78 27.73
N LEU A 473 -17.56 23.28 28.47
CA LEU A 473 -17.25 21.84 28.57
C LEU A 473 -18.00 21.06 29.69
N ASN A 474 -19.18 21.52 30.11
CA ASN A 474 -20.08 20.85 31.07
C ASN A 474 -19.54 20.67 32.52
N ARG A 475 -20.34 21.10 33.50
CA ARG A 475 -20.02 21.05 34.94
C ARG A 475 -20.16 19.61 35.48
N GLY A 476 -19.11 18.79 35.38
CA GLY A 476 -19.07 17.50 36.09
C GLY A 476 -18.13 16.40 35.55
N ARG A 477 -17.48 16.58 34.40
CA ARG A 477 -16.51 15.62 33.84
C ARG A 477 -15.09 16.22 33.82
N GLU A 478 -14.08 15.39 34.06
CA GLU A 478 -12.67 15.79 33.87
C GLU A 478 -12.35 15.78 32.37
N ASN A 479 -12.22 16.96 31.76
CA ASN A 479 -11.89 17.09 30.33
C ASN A 479 -10.39 17.41 30.15
N TRP A 480 -9.81 16.87 29.09
CA TRP A 480 -8.42 17.07 28.70
C TRP A 480 -8.32 18.04 27.52
N ILE A 481 -7.27 18.86 27.49
CA ILE A 481 -6.99 19.79 26.39
C ILE A 481 -5.54 19.67 25.93
N TRP A 482 -5.32 19.72 24.63
CA TRP A 482 -4.01 19.89 24.03
C TRP A 482 -3.62 21.36 24.05
N VAL A 483 -2.37 21.67 24.34
CA VAL A 483 -1.82 23.01 24.25
C VAL A 483 -0.54 22.98 23.44
N GLN A 484 -0.55 23.52 22.23
CA GLN A 484 0.64 23.60 21.37
C GLN A 484 1.25 24.98 21.47
N PHE A 485 2.57 25.02 21.68
CA PHE A 485 3.34 26.25 21.58
C PHE A 485 4.15 26.23 20.28
N THR A 486 4.02 27.30 19.50
CA THR A 486 4.95 27.63 18.41
C THR A 486 5.69 28.91 18.80
N PRO A 487 6.75 29.30 18.08
CA PRO A 487 7.43 30.59 18.31
C PRO A 487 6.49 31.80 18.33
N ASP A 488 5.35 31.72 17.62
CA ASP A 488 4.48 32.86 17.35
C ASP A 488 3.05 32.72 17.87
N SER A 489 2.64 31.54 18.37
CA SER A 489 1.25 31.29 18.77
C SER A 489 1.10 30.18 19.82
N VAL A 490 -0.01 30.25 20.57
CA VAL A 490 -0.44 29.23 21.53
C VAL A 490 -1.80 28.71 21.09
N TRP A 491 -1.89 27.41 20.85
CA TRP A 491 -3.11 26.75 20.42
C TRP A 491 -3.64 25.89 21.56
N VAL A 492 -4.94 25.96 21.85
CA VAL A 492 -5.60 25.14 22.87
C VAL A 492 -6.71 24.36 22.18
N TYR A 493 -6.63 23.03 22.24
CA TYR A 493 -7.59 22.12 21.60
C TYR A 493 -8.26 21.26 22.66
N ASP A 494 -9.53 20.93 22.48
CA ASP A 494 -10.20 19.92 23.31
C ASP A 494 -9.73 18.52 22.88
N ALA A 495 -9.16 17.76 23.81
CA ALA A 495 -8.64 16.42 23.54
C ALA A 495 -9.74 15.34 23.49
N GLU A 496 -10.99 15.73 23.79
CA GLU A 496 -12.15 14.83 23.80
C GLU A 496 -13.21 15.19 22.74
N CYS A 497 -12.98 16.23 21.93
CA CYS A 497 -13.80 16.55 20.76
C CYS A 497 -13.22 15.95 19.46
N GLU A 498 -14.07 15.73 18.45
CA GLU A 498 -13.64 15.47 17.08
C GLU A 498 -12.72 16.61 16.62
N TRP A 499 -11.52 16.23 16.14
CA TRP A 499 -10.42 17.13 15.82
C TRP A 499 -10.83 18.19 14.78
N PRO A 500 -10.59 19.51 14.99
CA PRO A 500 -10.78 20.50 13.93
C PRO A 500 -9.60 20.42 12.93
N PRO A 501 -9.80 20.79 11.65
CA PRO A 501 -8.75 20.76 10.64
C PRO A 501 -7.51 21.54 11.10
N VAL A 502 -6.34 20.95 10.89
CA VAL A 502 -5.02 21.49 11.25
C VAL A 502 -4.85 22.90 10.63
N PRO A 503 -4.29 23.90 11.35
CA PRO A 503 -3.85 25.15 10.75
C PRO A 503 -2.79 24.86 9.68
N GLY A 504 -3.19 24.95 8.41
CA GLY A 504 -2.38 24.55 7.25
C GLY A 504 -3.07 23.52 6.36
N THR A 505 -4.05 22.78 6.88
CA THR A 505 -5.04 22.10 6.04
C THR A 505 -6.05 23.16 5.59
N ARG A 506 -6.14 23.36 4.27
CA ARG A 506 -7.16 24.20 3.63
C ARG A 506 -8.54 23.55 3.83
N GLY A 507 -9.10 23.68 5.02
CA GLY A 507 -10.45 23.25 5.35
C GLY A 507 -11.40 24.45 5.39
N SER A 508 -12.11 24.64 4.27
CA SER A 508 -13.51 25.09 4.20
C SER A 508 -14.00 26.15 5.21
N ASP A 509 -13.58 27.39 5.01
CA ASP A 509 -14.44 28.58 5.12
C ASP A 509 -13.74 29.76 4.45
N SER A 510 -13.54 29.64 3.13
CA SER A 510 -13.40 30.79 2.25
C SER A 510 -13.91 30.38 0.87
N VAL A 511 -15.09 30.88 0.54
CA VAL A 511 -15.50 31.03 -0.86
C VAL A 511 -14.51 31.99 -1.49
N THR A 512 -13.47 31.45 -2.13
CA THR A 512 -12.76 32.19 -3.18
C THR A 512 -12.15 31.18 -4.15
N TYR A 513 -12.83 31.03 -5.29
CA TYR A 513 -12.18 30.65 -6.53
C TYR A 513 -10.96 31.57 -6.71
N GLN A 514 -9.75 31.05 -6.48
CA GLN A 514 -8.54 31.61 -7.08
C GLN A 514 -7.92 30.57 -7.99
N VAL A 515 -8.46 30.58 -9.21
CA VAL A 515 -7.75 30.23 -10.44
C VAL A 515 -6.42 30.99 -10.40
N ARG A 516 -5.30 30.27 -10.24
CA ARG A 516 -3.98 30.81 -10.61
C ARG A 516 -3.75 30.50 -12.08
N ALA A 517 -4.16 31.43 -12.94
CA ALA A 517 -3.56 31.55 -14.26
C ALA A 517 -2.23 32.30 -14.10
N ILE A 518 -1.11 31.71 -14.53
CA ILE A 518 0.11 32.49 -14.80
C ILE A 518 -0.14 33.21 -16.13
N LEU A 519 -0.29 34.53 -16.06
CA LEU A 519 -0.25 35.39 -17.23
C LEU A 519 1.08 36.13 -17.24
N THR A 520 1.92 35.88 -18.25
CA THR A 520 3.14 36.66 -18.50
C THR A 520 2.83 37.83 -19.42
N TRP A 521 3.07 39.04 -18.92
CA TRP A 521 2.91 40.31 -19.64
C TRP A 521 4.15 40.59 -20.50
N THR A 522 3.99 40.71 -21.82
CA THR A 522 5.10 40.98 -22.77
C THR A 522 5.17 42.43 -23.25
N GLY A 523 4.52 43.36 -22.55
CA GLY A 523 4.49 44.77 -22.95
C GLY A 523 3.45 45.04 -24.06
N SER A 524 3.82 45.83 -25.06
CA SER A 524 2.93 46.63 -25.94
C SER A 524 1.93 45.87 -26.84
N LYS A 525 1.72 44.56 -26.66
CA LYS A 525 0.83 43.75 -27.52
C LYS A 525 -0.27 42.97 -26.78
N GLY A 526 -0.47 43.17 -25.48
CA GLY A 526 -1.59 42.58 -24.74
C GLY A 526 -1.41 41.09 -24.40
N TRP A 527 -2.48 40.47 -23.90
CA TRP A 527 -2.48 39.08 -23.40
C TRP A 527 -2.54 38.07 -24.55
N GLU A 528 -1.55 37.17 -24.68
CA GLU A 528 -1.61 36.02 -25.59
C GLU A 528 -1.55 34.71 -24.81
N ALA A 529 -2.60 33.89 -24.92
CA ALA A 529 -2.56 32.48 -24.56
C ALA A 529 -1.92 31.70 -25.71
N LYS A 530 -0.66 31.29 -25.54
CA LYS A 530 0.01 30.40 -26.50
C LYS A 530 -0.33 28.95 -26.20
N LEU A 531 -1.41 28.46 -26.81
CA LEU A 531 -1.64 27.02 -27.01
C LEU A 531 -0.70 26.56 -28.14
N PHE A 532 0.53 26.21 -27.79
CA PHE A 532 1.39 25.44 -28.70
C PHE A 532 1.36 23.97 -28.31
N GLY A 533 0.77 23.17 -29.18
CA GLY A 533 1.03 21.75 -29.22
C GLY A 533 0.07 21.02 -30.13
N HIS A 534 0.63 20.12 -30.93
CA HIS A 534 -0.18 19.06 -31.51
C HIS A 534 -0.91 18.30 -30.39
N PRO A 535 -2.15 17.88 -30.63
CA PRO A 535 -2.94 17.18 -29.62
C PRO A 535 -2.27 15.85 -29.25
N LEU A 536 -2.06 15.63 -27.95
CA LEU A 536 -1.85 14.27 -27.44
C LEU A 536 -3.13 13.48 -27.68
N THR A 537 -2.99 12.22 -28.07
CA THR A 537 -4.14 11.36 -28.38
C THR A 537 -4.45 10.45 -27.20
N LEU A 538 -5.73 10.36 -26.84
CA LEU A 538 -6.19 9.50 -25.75
C LEU A 538 -6.31 8.04 -26.21
N SER A 539 -5.74 7.11 -25.46
CA SER A 539 -5.96 5.66 -25.59
C SER A 539 -6.51 5.05 -24.31
N LEU A 540 -7.09 3.86 -24.39
CA LEU A 540 -7.61 3.11 -23.24
C LEU A 540 -6.96 1.73 -23.13
N ILE A 541 -6.56 1.34 -21.92
CA ILE A 541 -6.03 0.00 -21.67
C ILE A 541 -7.14 -1.07 -21.54
N THR A 542 -6.93 -2.26 -22.11
CA THR A 542 -7.92 -3.36 -22.04
C THR A 542 -8.04 -4.02 -20.68
N SER A 543 -7.15 -3.74 -19.72
CA SER A 543 -7.28 -4.25 -18.35
C SER A 543 -8.52 -3.70 -17.63
N CYS A 544 -9.24 -2.73 -18.20
CA CYS A 544 -10.43 -2.13 -17.60
C CYS A 544 -11.58 -3.08 -17.26
N SER A 545 -11.53 -4.31 -17.76
CA SER A 545 -12.31 -5.40 -17.19
C SER A 545 -11.46 -6.66 -17.21
N ALA A 546 -11.46 -7.40 -16.11
CA ALA A 546 -10.79 -8.71 -16.01
C ALA A 546 -11.60 -9.86 -16.64
N ALA A 547 -12.66 -9.55 -17.38
CA ALA A 547 -13.34 -10.49 -18.28
C ALA A 547 -12.50 -10.74 -19.56
N SER A 548 -12.99 -11.59 -20.46
CA SER A 548 -12.33 -11.76 -21.76
C SER A 548 -12.40 -10.47 -22.59
N MET A 549 -11.35 -10.22 -23.37
CA MET A 549 -11.20 -9.04 -24.23
C MET A 549 -12.44 -8.75 -25.09
N LYS A 550 -13.10 -9.79 -25.59
CA LYS A 550 -14.34 -9.67 -26.38
C LYS A 550 -15.47 -8.99 -25.62
N GLU A 551 -15.60 -9.27 -24.33
CA GLU A 551 -16.62 -8.66 -23.48
C GLU A 551 -16.23 -7.25 -23.03
N VAL A 552 -14.93 -6.97 -22.95
CA VAL A 552 -14.40 -5.64 -22.60
C VAL A 552 -14.68 -4.63 -23.71
N ILE A 553 -14.38 -4.96 -24.98
CA ILE A 553 -14.47 -3.98 -26.08
C ILE A 553 -15.92 -3.56 -26.34
N LYS A 554 -16.89 -4.49 -26.27
CA LYS A 554 -18.33 -4.19 -26.44
C LYS A 554 -18.86 -3.13 -25.49
N ARG A 555 -18.14 -2.90 -24.40
CA ARG A 555 -18.50 -2.02 -23.30
C ARG A 555 -17.84 -0.66 -23.38
N TRP A 556 -16.95 -0.45 -24.35
CA TRP A 556 -16.25 0.80 -24.50
C TRP A 556 -17.15 1.89 -25.08
N PRO A 557 -16.99 3.13 -24.62
CA PRO A 557 -17.62 4.27 -25.25
C PRO A 557 -17.22 4.33 -26.73
N SER A 558 -18.16 4.70 -27.60
CA SER A 558 -17.90 4.92 -29.03
C SER A 558 -16.87 6.02 -29.30
N THR A 559 -16.55 6.84 -28.29
CA THR A 559 -15.51 7.85 -28.36
C THR A 559 -14.10 7.31 -28.21
N VAL A 560 -13.92 6.08 -27.73
CA VAL A 560 -12.60 5.44 -27.65
C VAL A 560 -12.19 5.01 -29.05
N ARG A 561 -11.11 5.58 -29.57
CA ARG A 561 -10.58 5.27 -30.91
C ARG A 561 -9.29 4.47 -30.89
N PHE A 562 -8.59 4.49 -29.76
CA PHE A 562 -7.28 3.87 -29.60
C PHE A 562 -7.24 3.05 -28.32
N ALA A 563 -6.51 1.95 -28.37
CA ALA A 563 -6.44 1.02 -27.26
C ALA A 563 -5.10 0.33 -27.11
N GLU A 564 -4.82 -0.04 -25.87
CA GLU A 564 -3.68 -0.87 -25.50
C GLU A 564 -4.15 -2.21 -25.01
N LEU A 565 -3.57 -3.29 -25.52
CA LEU A 565 -3.90 -4.59 -24.99
C LEU A 565 -3.05 -4.83 -23.75
N TYR A 566 -3.67 -4.79 -22.57
CA TYR A 566 -3.08 -5.40 -21.38
C TYR A 566 -3.00 -6.90 -21.61
N THR A 567 -1.80 -7.36 -21.87
CA THR A 567 -1.58 -8.59 -22.61
C THR A 567 -2.15 -9.80 -21.92
N PHE A 568 -3.02 -10.44 -22.70
CA PHE A 568 -3.74 -11.69 -22.52
C PHE A 568 -3.72 -12.28 -21.11
N MET A 569 -4.79 -12.01 -20.34
CA MET A 569 -5.10 -12.86 -19.20
C MET A 569 -5.21 -14.31 -19.68
N GLN A 570 -5.10 -15.26 -18.75
CA GLN A 570 -5.13 -16.68 -19.11
C GLN A 570 -6.29 -17.05 -20.05
N ASN A 571 -7.47 -16.48 -19.82
CA ASN A 571 -8.64 -16.70 -20.67
C ASN A 571 -8.46 -16.12 -22.08
N ASP A 572 -7.89 -14.92 -22.22
CA ASP A 572 -7.64 -14.34 -23.54
C ASP A 572 -6.60 -15.15 -24.33
N CYS A 573 -5.58 -15.68 -23.64
CA CYS A 573 -4.62 -16.62 -24.23
C CYS A 573 -5.32 -17.89 -24.73
N ILE A 574 -6.25 -18.43 -23.96
CA ILE A 574 -7.00 -19.63 -24.35
C ILE A 574 -7.89 -19.30 -25.56
N ASP A 575 -8.67 -18.24 -25.49
CA ASP A 575 -9.70 -17.92 -26.47
C ASP A 575 -9.12 -17.39 -27.78
N LEU A 576 -8.33 -16.31 -27.69
CA LEU A 576 -7.85 -15.57 -28.85
C LEU A 576 -6.64 -16.24 -29.47
N VAL A 577 -5.72 -16.73 -28.64
CA VAL A 577 -4.42 -17.22 -29.08
C VAL A 577 -4.43 -18.74 -29.33
N CYS A 578 -4.99 -19.53 -28.41
CA CYS A 578 -4.95 -21.00 -28.51
C CYS A 578 -6.20 -21.62 -29.16
N GLY A 579 -7.26 -20.83 -29.38
CA GLY A 579 -8.51 -21.29 -29.99
C GLY A 579 -9.29 -22.26 -29.11
N GLY A 580 -9.41 -21.93 -27.82
CA GLY A 580 -10.18 -22.69 -26.82
C GLY A 580 -9.41 -23.83 -26.15
N ARG A 581 -8.15 -24.09 -26.55
CA ARG A 581 -7.32 -25.15 -25.95
C ARG A 581 -6.34 -24.56 -24.94
N LYS A 582 -6.34 -25.10 -23.72
CA LYS A 582 -5.35 -24.73 -22.68
C LYS A 582 -4.03 -25.47 -22.94
N LEU A 583 -3.03 -24.77 -23.51
CA LEU A 583 -1.73 -25.36 -23.89
C LEU A 583 -0.69 -25.37 -22.76
N GLU A 584 -0.86 -24.48 -21.80
CA GLU A 584 -0.01 -24.32 -20.63
C GLU A 584 -0.85 -23.89 -19.44
N LYS A 585 -0.25 -24.02 -18.25
CA LYS A 585 -0.94 -23.63 -17.02
C LYS A 585 -1.04 -22.11 -16.88
N PHE A 586 -0.20 -21.31 -17.54
CA PHE A 586 -0.14 -19.84 -17.40
C PHE A 586 0.04 -19.11 -18.73
N ALA A 587 -0.39 -17.84 -18.78
CA ALA A 587 -0.35 -17.00 -19.98
C ALA A 587 1.07 -16.84 -20.54
N VAL A 588 2.06 -16.52 -19.70
CA VAL A 588 3.47 -16.38 -20.13
C VAL A 588 4.00 -17.67 -20.77
N GLY A 589 3.70 -18.83 -20.17
CA GLY A 589 4.07 -20.12 -20.74
C GLY A 589 3.38 -20.41 -22.08
N MET A 590 2.10 -20.04 -22.22
CA MET A 590 1.37 -20.15 -23.49
C MET A 590 1.99 -19.28 -24.58
N MET A 591 2.25 -18.00 -24.29
CA MET A 591 2.89 -17.08 -25.23
C MET A 591 4.29 -17.57 -25.63
N ALA A 592 5.10 -18.02 -24.67
CA ALA A 592 6.44 -18.54 -24.93
C ALA A 592 6.44 -19.74 -25.90
N LYS A 593 5.50 -20.69 -25.72
CA LYS A 593 5.37 -21.85 -26.63
C LYS A 593 5.00 -21.48 -28.06
N LEU A 594 4.34 -20.33 -28.24
CA LEU A 594 3.78 -19.91 -29.51
C LEU A 594 4.66 -18.92 -30.27
N LYS A 595 5.78 -18.49 -29.68
CA LYS A 595 6.67 -17.47 -30.27
C LYS A 595 7.06 -17.78 -31.72
N ASP A 596 7.26 -19.06 -32.06
CA ASP A 596 7.70 -19.52 -33.38
C ASP A 596 6.56 -20.10 -34.25
N ASP A 597 5.32 -20.17 -33.74
CA ASP A 597 4.15 -20.65 -34.49
C ASP A 597 3.49 -19.50 -35.27
N LEU A 598 4.14 -19.09 -36.37
CA LEU A 598 3.66 -17.98 -37.21
C LEU A 598 2.20 -18.18 -37.71
N PRO A 599 1.76 -19.38 -38.14
CA PRO A 599 0.35 -19.61 -38.49
C PRO A 599 -0.61 -19.25 -37.36
N ARG A 600 -0.32 -19.65 -36.10
CA ARG A 600 -1.16 -19.30 -34.95
C ARG A 600 -1.08 -17.81 -34.60
N ILE A 601 0.10 -17.19 -34.68
CA ILE A 601 0.25 -15.73 -34.47
C ILE A 601 -0.61 -14.96 -35.47
N LYS A 602 -0.57 -15.32 -36.76
CA LYS A 602 -1.41 -14.72 -37.81
C LYS A 602 -2.89 -14.89 -37.53
N LYS A 603 -3.30 -16.06 -37.06
CA LYS A 603 -4.69 -16.34 -36.67
C LYS A 603 -5.13 -15.51 -35.47
N ALA A 604 -4.28 -15.39 -34.46
CA ALA A 604 -4.53 -14.54 -33.29
C ALA A 604 -4.65 -13.07 -33.69
N ALA A 605 -3.71 -12.55 -34.50
CA ALA A 605 -3.77 -11.18 -35.03
C ALA A 605 -5.04 -10.93 -35.83
N ALA A 606 -5.45 -11.87 -36.69
CA ALA A 606 -6.68 -11.73 -37.48
C ALA A 606 -7.94 -11.66 -36.59
N ARG A 607 -7.99 -12.46 -35.51
CA ARG A 607 -9.11 -12.43 -34.55
C ARG A 607 -9.16 -11.11 -33.78
N ILE A 608 -8.02 -10.68 -33.24
CA ILE A 608 -7.92 -9.40 -32.53
C ILE A 608 -8.31 -8.26 -33.47
N ALA A 609 -7.75 -8.22 -34.68
CA ALA A 609 -8.05 -7.18 -35.64
C ALA A 609 -9.54 -7.14 -36.01
N ALA A 610 -10.18 -8.30 -36.17
CA ALA A 610 -11.62 -8.37 -36.46
C ALA A 610 -12.46 -7.79 -35.32
N GLU A 611 -12.18 -8.15 -34.06
CA GLU A 611 -12.94 -7.66 -32.90
C GLU A 611 -12.77 -6.14 -32.71
N PHE A 612 -11.55 -5.60 -32.87
CA PHE A 612 -11.28 -4.17 -32.71
C PHE A 612 -11.74 -3.32 -33.90
N SER A 613 -11.51 -3.79 -35.13
CA SER A 613 -11.93 -3.07 -36.35
C SER A 613 -13.44 -2.97 -36.46
N ALA A 614 -14.19 -4.01 -36.03
CA ALA A 614 -15.65 -3.97 -35.99
C ALA A 614 -16.19 -2.83 -35.11
N MET A 615 -15.39 -2.37 -34.14
CA MET A 615 -15.74 -1.31 -33.21
C MET A 615 -15.14 0.05 -33.61
N GLY A 616 -14.40 0.11 -34.72
CA GLY A 616 -13.68 1.32 -35.14
C GLY A 616 -12.59 1.73 -34.14
N VAL A 617 -11.96 0.75 -33.48
CA VAL A 617 -10.89 0.97 -32.51
C VAL A 617 -9.58 0.43 -33.05
N GLU A 618 -8.53 1.24 -32.95
CA GLU A 618 -7.17 0.87 -33.33
C GLU A 618 -6.38 0.39 -32.10
N VAL A 619 -5.48 -0.58 -32.28
CA VAL A 619 -4.60 -1.07 -31.22
C VAL A 619 -3.24 -0.41 -31.42
N ILE A 620 -2.73 0.27 -30.38
CA ILE A 620 -1.52 1.12 -30.48
C ILE A 620 -0.35 0.64 -29.62
N ALA A 621 -0.62 -0.15 -28.58
CA ALA A 621 0.41 -0.71 -27.72
C ALA A 621 -0.04 -2.02 -27.05
N PHE A 622 0.93 -2.71 -26.45
CA PHE A 622 0.75 -3.82 -25.54
C PHE A 622 1.32 -3.47 -24.17
N ALA A 623 0.53 -3.60 -23.12
CA ALA A 623 0.95 -3.44 -21.73
C ALA A 623 1.19 -4.83 -21.09
N THR A 624 2.26 -5.00 -20.29
CA THR A 624 2.63 -6.35 -19.82
C THR A 624 3.17 -6.36 -18.38
N PHE A 625 2.64 -7.30 -17.58
CA PHE A 625 3.21 -7.62 -16.26
C PHE A 625 3.93 -8.99 -16.32
N ILE A 626 5.21 -8.98 -16.71
CA ILE A 626 6.05 -10.18 -16.81
C ILE A 626 7.30 -10.02 -15.91
N PRO A 627 7.14 -10.02 -14.57
CA PRO A 627 8.25 -9.86 -13.63
C PRO A 627 9.28 -11.00 -13.72
N GLU A 628 8.90 -12.14 -14.31
CA GLU A 628 9.72 -13.33 -14.53
C GLU A 628 11.04 -13.04 -15.26
N LEU A 629 11.11 -11.98 -16.06
CA LEU A 629 12.26 -11.63 -16.88
C LEU A 629 13.56 -11.52 -16.06
N VAL A 630 13.44 -11.04 -14.82
CA VAL A 630 14.56 -10.73 -13.93
C VAL A 630 14.70 -11.71 -12.75
N LEU A 631 13.87 -12.75 -12.65
CA LEU A 631 13.93 -13.70 -11.52
C LEU A 631 15.31 -14.30 -11.32
N VAL A 632 15.73 -14.48 -10.07
CA VAL A 632 16.99 -15.14 -9.73
C VAL A 632 16.79 -16.65 -9.64
N GLY A 633 17.77 -17.47 -10.06
CA GLY A 633 17.71 -18.94 -9.94
C GLY A 633 16.80 -19.66 -10.95
N GLU A 634 15.72 -19.03 -11.42
CA GLU A 634 14.69 -19.65 -12.27
C GLU A 634 14.95 -19.51 -13.78
N ARG A 635 15.93 -20.26 -14.33
CA ARG A 635 16.30 -20.14 -15.76
C ARG A 635 15.13 -20.39 -16.70
N LYS A 636 14.32 -21.43 -16.48
CA LYS A 636 13.21 -21.79 -17.37
C LYS A 636 12.17 -20.66 -17.46
N ARG A 637 11.76 -20.11 -16.31
CA ARG A 637 10.76 -19.01 -16.25
C ARG A 637 11.28 -17.73 -16.91
N ARG A 638 12.56 -17.40 -16.69
CA ARG A 638 13.20 -16.27 -17.39
C ARG A 638 13.20 -16.43 -18.91
N GLU A 639 13.53 -17.62 -19.42
CA GLU A 639 13.51 -17.87 -20.85
C GLU A 639 12.07 -17.82 -21.40
N GLN A 640 11.09 -18.33 -20.65
CA GLN A 640 9.67 -18.19 -21.01
C GLN A 640 9.22 -16.72 -21.06
N ALA A 641 9.64 -15.89 -20.11
CA ALA A 641 9.34 -14.46 -20.10
C ALA A 641 9.90 -13.75 -21.34
N LYS A 642 11.18 -13.98 -21.65
CA LYS A 642 11.82 -13.47 -22.86
C LYS A 642 11.07 -13.92 -24.12
N ASP A 643 10.74 -15.19 -24.20
CA ASP A 643 10.05 -15.79 -25.34
C ASP A 643 8.61 -15.28 -25.50
N ALA A 644 7.92 -14.99 -24.40
CA ALA A 644 6.61 -14.34 -24.41
C ALA A 644 6.68 -12.90 -24.95
N LEU A 645 7.71 -12.13 -24.58
CA LEU A 645 7.93 -10.79 -25.14
C LEU A 645 8.24 -10.85 -26.64
N ILE A 646 9.01 -11.85 -27.10
CA ILE A 646 9.23 -12.10 -28.53
C ILE A 646 7.92 -12.42 -29.26
N PHE A 647 7.08 -13.28 -28.67
CA PHE A 647 5.74 -13.56 -29.21
C PHE A 647 4.93 -12.28 -29.38
N LEU A 648 4.92 -11.39 -28.38
CA LEU A 648 4.20 -10.12 -28.43
C LEU A 648 4.71 -9.21 -29.54
N MET A 649 6.03 -9.06 -29.69
CA MET A 649 6.60 -8.27 -30.80
C MET A 649 6.17 -8.81 -32.17
N ARG A 650 6.15 -10.13 -32.35
CA ARG A 650 5.70 -10.76 -33.60
C ARG A 650 4.20 -10.57 -33.83
N LEU A 651 3.40 -10.65 -32.77
CA LEU A 651 1.97 -10.38 -32.84
C LEU A 651 1.68 -8.92 -33.22
N ALA A 652 2.40 -7.97 -32.64
CA ALA A 652 2.30 -6.55 -32.96
C ALA A 652 2.53 -6.30 -34.46
N ARG A 653 3.55 -6.93 -35.06
CA ARG A 653 3.80 -6.83 -36.51
C ARG A 653 2.66 -7.40 -37.36
N GLU A 654 2.08 -8.54 -36.97
CA GLU A 654 0.94 -9.09 -37.70
C GLU A 654 -0.31 -8.20 -37.56
N LEU A 655 -0.48 -7.51 -36.44
CA LEU A 655 -1.52 -6.48 -36.26
C LEU A 655 -1.26 -5.22 -37.10
N GLN A 656 -0.01 -4.77 -37.24
CA GLN A 656 0.35 -3.68 -38.16
C GLN A 656 -0.04 -3.99 -39.61
N LYS A 657 0.16 -5.23 -40.06
CA LYS A 657 -0.29 -5.69 -41.40
C LYS A 657 -1.81 -5.69 -41.56
N LYS A 658 -2.55 -5.62 -40.45
CA LYS A 658 -4.02 -5.55 -40.40
C LYS A 658 -4.54 -4.14 -40.12
N GLY A 659 -3.67 -3.11 -40.10
CA GLY A 659 -4.08 -1.71 -39.92
C GLY A 659 -4.04 -1.19 -38.49
N HIS A 660 -3.47 -1.95 -37.54
CA HIS A 660 -3.30 -1.50 -36.15
C HIS A 660 -1.84 -1.07 -35.89
N ARG A 661 -1.60 0.21 -35.59
CA ARG A 661 -0.25 0.77 -35.35
C ARG A 661 0.30 0.42 -33.97
N VAL A 662 0.45 -0.87 -33.69
CA VAL A 662 1.09 -1.35 -32.45
C VAL A 662 2.58 -1.01 -32.49
N ARG A 663 2.98 0.06 -31.79
CA ARG A 663 4.36 0.58 -31.76
C ARG A 663 5.09 0.30 -30.46
N THR A 664 4.35 0.11 -29.36
CA THR A 664 4.94 -0.02 -28.03
C THR A 664 4.62 -1.39 -27.43
N VAL A 665 5.63 -2.03 -26.86
CA VAL A 665 5.46 -3.13 -25.90
C VAL A 665 6.00 -2.65 -24.56
N GLU A 666 5.10 -2.38 -23.64
CA GLU A 666 5.38 -1.89 -22.31
C GLU A 666 5.59 -3.05 -21.34
N MET A 667 6.49 -2.85 -20.38
CA MET A 667 6.86 -3.84 -19.40
C MET A 667 7.28 -3.19 -18.08
N VAL A 668 6.92 -3.82 -16.97
CA VAL A 668 7.41 -3.41 -15.66
C VAL A 668 8.90 -3.76 -15.46
N GLY A 669 9.62 -2.92 -14.72
CA GLY A 669 11.05 -3.12 -14.41
C GLY A 669 11.39 -4.37 -13.59
N GLY A 670 10.39 -5.05 -13.02
CA GLY A 670 10.55 -6.28 -12.24
C GLY A 670 10.99 -6.07 -10.79
N SER A 671 11.01 -7.16 -10.01
CA SER A 671 11.29 -7.15 -8.57
C SER A 671 12.76 -7.48 -8.26
N LEU A 672 13.24 -6.95 -7.12
CA LEU A 672 14.51 -7.30 -6.49
C LEU A 672 14.42 -8.64 -5.73
N ILE A 673 13.21 -9.19 -5.55
CA ILE A 673 13.04 -10.47 -4.87
C ILE A 673 13.55 -11.61 -5.76
N GLY A 674 14.59 -12.29 -5.28
CA GLY A 674 15.21 -13.44 -5.94
C GLY A 674 14.57 -14.78 -5.62
N GLY A 675 13.54 -14.79 -4.76
CA GLY A 675 12.78 -15.98 -4.35
C GLY A 675 12.73 -16.16 -2.84
N VAL A 676 11.72 -16.93 -2.38
CA VAL A 676 11.47 -17.25 -0.97
C VAL A 676 11.94 -18.68 -0.67
N TRP A 677 12.53 -18.89 0.50
CA TRP A 677 12.96 -20.20 0.96
C TRP A 677 12.77 -20.33 2.47
N LEU A 678 12.73 -21.58 2.94
CA LEU A 678 12.65 -21.90 4.36
C LEU A 678 14.07 -21.99 4.94
N GLY A 679 14.39 -21.08 5.84
CA GLY A 679 15.59 -21.06 6.66
C GLY A 679 15.32 -21.50 8.09
N TYR A 680 16.39 -21.57 8.88
CA TYR A 680 16.35 -21.95 10.29
C TYR A 680 17.15 -20.94 11.09
N LYS A 681 16.64 -20.52 12.24
CA LYS A 681 17.36 -19.70 13.20
C LYS A 681 17.56 -20.50 14.48
N ASP A 682 18.80 -20.66 14.91
CA ASP A 682 19.10 -21.27 16.20
C ASP A 682 18.56 -20.35 17.30
N GLY A 683 17.59 -20.86 18.06
CA GLY A 683 17.03 -20.23 19.25
C GLY A 683 17.41 -21.00 20.52
N PRO A 684 17.16 -20.42 21.70
CA PRO A 684 17.38 -21.09 22.99
C PRO A 684 16.64 -22.43 23.11
N ASP A 685 15.51 -22.56 22.40
CA ASP A 685 14.63 -23.73 22.41
C ASP A 685 14.77 -24.63 21.16
N GLY A 686 15.89 -24.49 20.44
CA GLY A 686 16.20 -25.22 19.19
C GLY A 686 16.06 -24.37 17.93
N ALA A 687 16.30 -25.00 16.77
CA ALA A 687 16.19 -24.33 15.47
C ALA A 687 14.73 -24.02 15.13
N GLU A 688 14.40 -22.74 14.97
CA GLU A 688 13.08 -22.27 14.52
C GLU A 688 13.08 -22.06 13.02
N ASN A 689 12.08 -22.64 12.35
CA ASN A 689 11.81 -22.39 10.93
C ASN A 689 11.47 -20.91 10.72
N MET A 690 12.06 -20.29 9.70
CA MET A 690 11.66 -18.97 9.24
C MET A 690 11.72 -18.88 7.73
N TYR A 691 10.77 -18.19 7.13
CA TYR A 691 10.85 -17.88 5.71
C TYR A 691 11.72 -16.65 5.49
N VAL A 692 12.58 -16.75 4.47
CA VAL A 692 13.50 -15.70 4.07
C VAL A 692 13.31 -15.46 2.58
N ALA A 693 13.20 -14.19 2.19
CA ALA A 693 13.25 -13.80 0.79
C ALA A 693 14.65 -13.30 0.44
N ASN A 694 15.24 -13.82 -0.63
CA ASN A 694 16.48 -13.25 -1.15
C ASN A 694 16.16 -11.90 -1.79
N ILE A 695 16.90 -10.86 -1.42
CA ILE A 695 16.86 -9.56 -2.07
C ILE A 695 18.15 -9.39 -2.84
N GLU A 696 18.02 -9.12 -4.13
CA GLU A 696 19.14 -8.69 -4.95
C GLU A 696 19.43 -7.20 -4.74
N THR A 697 20.71 -6.82 -4.81
CA THR A 697 21.05 -5.40 -4.75
C THR A 697 20.51 -4.68 -5.97
N ARG A 698 20.08 -3.43 -5.81
CA ARG A 698 19.53 -2.61 -6.90
C ARG A 698 20.42 -2.59 -8.14
N ARG A 699 21.72 -2.40 -7.95
CA ARG A 699 22.70 -2.40 -9.05
C ARG A 699 22.80 -3.75 -9.76
N ALA A 700 22.71 -4.86 -9.04
CA ALA A 700 22.74 -6.19 -9.64
C ALA A 700 21.43 -6.50 -10.39
N GLY A 701 20.28 -6.12 -9.81
CA GLY A 701 18.97 -6.17 -10.48
C GLY A 701 18.95 -5.37 -11.78
N LEU A 702 19.42 -4.12 -11.76
CA LEU A 702 19.52 -3.26 -12.96
C LEU A 702 20.41 -3.87 -14.05
N ARG A 703 21.62 -4.32 -13.71
CA ARG A 703 22.50 -4.98 -14.70
C ARG A 703 21.87 -6.24 -15.28
N ARG A 704 21.16 -7.00 -14.47
CA ARG A 704 20.44 -8.20 -14.91
C ARG A 704 19.32 -7.82 -15.87
N LEU A 705 18.51 -6.81 -15.53
CA LEU A 705 17.46 -6.29 -16.40
C LEU A 705 18.01 -5.86 -17.77
N VAL A 706 19.01 -4.97 -17.78
CA VAL A 706 19.67 -4.47 -18.99
C VAL A 706 20.19 -5.64 -19.84
N LYS A 707 20.95 -6.57 -19.24
CA LYS A 707 21.46 -7.75 -19.93
C LYS A 707 20.35 -8.62 -20.55
N ARG A 708 19.18 -8.68 -19.92
CA ARG A 708 18.04 -9.49 -20.39
C ARG A 708 17.23 -8.79 -21.47
N LEU A 709 17.27 -7.45 -21.52
CA LEU A 709 16.65 -6.68 -22.58
C LEU A 709 17.40 -6.83 -23.91
N VAL A 710 18.72 -7.02 -23.92
CA VAL A 710 19.53 -7.10 -25.16
C VAL A 710 18.95 -8.06 -26.20
N PRO A 711 18.72 -9.36 -25.92
CA PRO A 711 18.18 -10.28 -26.93
C PRO A 711 16.74 -9.94 -27.36
N ILE A 712 15.97 -9.22 -26.53
CA ILE A 712 14.61 -8.78 -26.87
C ILE A 712 14.70 -7.56 -27.80
N ALA A 713 15.58 -6.62 -27.48
CA ALA A 713 15.89 -5.46 -28.31
C ALA A 713 16.48 -5.86 -29.66
N GLU A 714 17.32 -6.89 -29.73
CA GLU A 714 17.80 -7.43 -31.01
C GLU A 714 16.64 -7.92 -31.90
N GLU A 715 15.64 -8.60 -31.33
CA GLU A 715 14.46 -9.04 -32.07
C GLU A 715 13.60 -7.84 -32.51
N ALA A 716 13.51 -6.79 -31.68
CA ALA A 716 12.87 -5.53 -32.05
C ALA A 716 13.60 -4.81 -33.21
N CYS A 717 14.93 -4.80 -33.22
CA CYS A 717 15.72 -4.24 -34.32
C CYS A 717 15.63 -5.10 -35.60
N ARG A 718 15.60 -6.44 -35.49
CA ARG A 718 15.42 -7.33 -36.66
C ARG A 718 14.07 -7.13 -37.37
N CYS A 719 13.10 -6.48 -36.73
CA CYS A 719 11.85 -6.10 -37.40
C CYS A 719 12.08 -5.12 -38.55
N GLU A 720 13.06 -4.22 -38.42
CA GLU A 720 13.23 -3.05 -39.29
C GLU A 720 13.79 -3.40 -40.67
N SER A 721 14.62 -4.46 -40.77
CA SER A 721 15.42 -4.76 -41.96
C SER A 721 14.68 -5.51 -43.08
N TYR A 722 13.39 -5.84 -42.92
CA TYR A 722 12.58 -6.52 -43.96
C TYR A 722 11.86 -5.55 -44.92
N VAL A 723 12.42 -4.36 -45.14
CA VAL A 723 11.93 -3.36 -46.09
C VAL A 723 12.97 -3.14 -47.19
N SER A 724 13.20 -4.17 -47.98
CA SER A 724 13.99 -4.08 -49.21
C SER A 724 13.23 -4.77 -50.34
N SER A 725 12.66 -3.94 -51.23
CA SER A 725 12.36 -4.15 -52.66
C SER A 725 10.96 -3.70 -53.12
N LYS A 726 10.95 -2.52 -53.74
CA LYS A 726 10.20 -2.13 -54.97
C LYS A 726 8.67 -2.25 -55.09
N ARG A 727 7.89 -2.61 -54.07
CA ARG A 727 6.41 -2.46 -54.13
C ARG A 727 5.88 -1.70 -52.93
N LYS A 728 4.95 -0.75 -53.19
CA LYS A 728 4.12 0.05 -52.25
C LYS A 728 3.40 -0.82 -51.19
N ARG A 729 4.12 -1.56 -50.35
CA ARG A 729 3.60 -2.31 -49.21
C ARG A 729 3.74 -1.45 -47.96
N LEU A 730 2.67 -1.45 -47.15
CA LEU A 730 2.58 -0.82 -45.84
C LEU A 730 3.93 -0.88 -45.10
N ARG A 731 4.51 0.28 -44.80
CA ARG A 731 5.68 0.37 -43.92
C ARG A 731 5.26 -0.17 -42.55
N THR A 732 5.84 -1.29 -42.12
CA THR A 732 5.75 -1.73 -40.73
C THR A 732 6.61 -0.81 -39.90
N GLU A 733 6.05 -0.27 -38.84
CA GLU A 733 6.71 0.69 -37.96
C GLU A 733 7.58 -0.06 -36.93
N ALA A 734 8.65 0.59 -36.48
CA ALA A 734 9.52 0.04 -35.45
C ALA A 734 8.75 -0.20 -34.14
N ILE A 735 9.11 -1.26 -33.43
CA ILE A 735 8.55 -1.58 -32.11
C ILE A 735 9.51 -1.11 -31.04
N THR A 736 9.02 -0.28 -30.13
CA THR A 736 9.73 0.23 -28.96
C THR A 736 9.35 -0.57 -27.71
N LEU A 737 10.33 -0.85 -26.87
CA LEU A 737 10.14 -1.43 -25.53
C LEU A 737 10.07 -0.28 -24.52
N ALA A 738 8.94 -0.11 -23.83
CA ALA A 738 8.77 0.96 -22.85
C ALA A 738 8.79 0.37 -21.43
N LEU A 739 9.80 0.73 -20.63
CA LEU A 739 9.89 0.25 -19.26
C LEU A 739 9.17 1.16 -18.28
N GLU A 740 8.33 0.57 -17.45
CA GLU A 740 7.59 1.27 -16.40
C GLU A 740 8.28 1.16 -15.04
N MET A 741 8.22 2.27 -14.29
CA MET A 741 8.64 2.35 -12.90
C MET A 741 7.52 1.85 -11.99
N GLU A 742 7.85 0.97 -11.05
CA GLU A 742 6.95 0.53 -10.01
C GLU A 742 7.41 1.09 -8.67
N PRO A 743 6.64 1.97 -8.01
CA PRO A 743 7.08 2.63 -6.79
C PRO A 743 7.24 1.60 -5.67
N GLY A 744 8.35 1.68 -4.95
CA GLY A 744 8.58 0.87 -3.75
C GLY A 744 10.03 0.37 -3.59
N PRO A 745 10.39 -0.09 -2.38
CA PRO A 745 11.76 -0.47 -2.05
C PRO A 745 12.19 -1.82 -2.64
N LEU A 746 11.24 -2.61 -3.14
CA LEU A 746 11.46 -3.96 -3.67
C LEU A 746 11.50 -4.03 -5.20
N PHE A 747 11.32 -2.91 -5.90
CA PHE A 747 11.38 -2.86 -7.37
C PHE A 747 12.76 -2.46 -7.88
N ILE A 748 13.14 -3.01 -9.04
CA ILE A 748 14.40 -2.68 -9.72
C ILE A 748 14.39 -1.22 -10.18
N LEU A 749 13.25 -0.78 -10.70
CA LEU A 749 12.94 0.61 -11.07
C LEU A 749 11.84 1.11 -10.14
N GLY A 750 12.19 1.62 -8.96
CA GLY A 750 11.22 2.09 -7.97
C GLY A 750 11.47 3.48 -7.40
N ASP A 751 12.52 4.17 -7.86
CA ASP A 751 12.77 5.58 -7.57
C ASP A 751 13.53 6.28 -8.71
N LEU A 752 13.58 7.61 -8.64
CA LEU A 752 14.24 8.47 -9.62
C LEU A 752 15.73 8.14 -9.82
N GLY A 753 16.43 7.73 -8.75
CA GLY A 753 17.84 7.37 -8.84
C GLY A 753 18.05 6.12 -9.70
N GLN A 754 17.20 5.12 -9.53
CA GLN A 754 17.21 3.89 -10.34
C GLN A 754 16.83 4.17 -11.79
N LEU A 755 15.87 5.07 -12.05
CA LEU A 755 15.53 5.49 -13.41
C LEU A 755 16.72 6.13 -14.13
N ARG A 756 17.41 7.06 -13.49
CA ARG A 756 18.61 7.71 -14.06
C ARG A 756 19.70 6.71 -14.41
N GLU A 757 19.98 5.78 -13.49
CA GLU A 757 21.01 4.75 -13.71
C GLU A 757 20.61 3.77 -14.82
N PHE A 758 19.32 3.41 -14.90
CA PHE A 758 18.81 2.60 -16.00
C PHE A 758 18.97 3.28 -17.35
N VAL A 759 18.55 4.56 -17.46
CA VAL A 759 18.71 5.35 -18.70
C VAL A 759 20.18 5.41 -19.12
N ARG A 760 21.09 5.63 -18.17
CA ARG A 760 22.53 5.62 -18.42
C ARG A 760 23.00 4.30 -19.02
N MET A 761 22.61 3.16 -18.42
CA MET A 761 23.00 1.83 -18.93
C MET A 761 22.40 1.52 -20.30
N VAL A 762 21.17 1.98 -20.58
CA VAL A 762 20.53 1.79 -21.89
C VAL A 762 21.22 2.60 -22.98
N GLU A 763 21.64 3.84 -22.68
CA GLU A 763 22.37 4.68 -23.64
C GLU A 763 23.77 4.17 -23.98
N GLU A 764 24.41 3.45 -23.04
CA GLU A 764 25.72 2.84 -23.24
C GLU A 764 25.68 1.57 -24.10
N ASP A 765 24.50 0.95 -24.28
CA ASP A 765 24.33 -0.25 -25.11
C ASP A 765 23.85 0.12 -26.53
N PRO A 766 24.62 -0.19 -27.59
CA PRO A 766 24.30 0.19 -28.97
C PRO A 766 22.99 -0.38 -29.53
N VAL A 767 22.49 -1.48 -28.95
CA VAL A 767 21.23 -2.11 -29.36
C VAL A 767 20.08 -1.52 -28.54
N LEU A 768 20.22 -1.45 -27.22
CA LEU A 768 19.14 -0.98 -26.35
C LEU A 768 18.79 0.47 -26.63
N THR A 769 19.79 1.33 -26.85
CA THR A 769 19.57 2.77 -27.05
C THR A 769 18.63 3.08 -28.22
N LYS A 770 18.51 2.16 -29.19
CA LYS A 770 17.69 2.33 -30.40
C LYS A 770 16.22 1.94 -30.23
N VAL A 771 15.86 1.18 -29.20
CA VAL A 771 14.52 0.58 -29.07
C VAL A 771 13.97 0.58 -27.65
N VAL A 772 14.78 0.86 -26.61
CA VAL A 772 14.34 0.86 -25.21
C VAL A 772 14.13 2.27 -24.71
N GLY A 773 12.92 2.55 -24.22
CA GLY A 773 12.52 3.80 -23.58
C GLY A 773 11.80 3.57 -22.26
N LEU A 774 11.20 4.64 -21.73
CA LEU A 774 10.42 4.63 -20.50
C LEU A 774 8.92 4.83 -20.79
N ASN A 775 8.08 4.08 -20.07
CA ASN A 775 6.67 4.39 -19.88
C ASN A 775 6.54 5.33 -18.67
N LEU A 776 6.03 6.53 -18.91
CA LEU A 776 5.69 7.47 -17.83
C LEU A 776 4.27 7.16 -17.34
N ASP A 777 4.14 6.33 -16.33
CA ASP A 777 2.92 6.25 -15.53
C ASP A 777 2.91 7.43 -14.53
N ILE A 778 2.02 8.40 -14.79
CA ILE A 778 1.90 9.63 -13.99
C ILE A 778 1.63 9.34 -12.51
N PRO A 779 0.62 8.54 -12.11
CA PRO A 779 0.43 8.17 -10.71
C PRO A 779 1.64 7.49 -10.08
N HIS A 780 2.31 6.56 -10.77
CA HIS A 780 3.51 5.91 -10.24
C HIS A 780 4.66 6.88 -10.02
N TRP A 781 4.88 7.83 -10.92
CA TRP A 781 5.99 8.79 -10.80
C TRP A 781 5.67 9.94 -9.86
N GLY A 782 4.56 10.64 -10.08
CA GLY A 782 4.21 11.87 -9.39
C GLY A 782 3.59 11.65 -8.01
N ILE A 783 2.67 10.70 -7.88
CA ILE A 783 1.89 10.51 -6.64
C ILE A 783 2.62 9.55 -5.71
N LEU A 784 2.86 8.32 -6.17
CA LEU A 784 3.45 7.27 -5.33
C LEU A 784 4.97 7.40 -5.22
N GLY A 785 5.65 7.72 -6.33
CA GLY A 785 7.09 7.95 -6.37
C GLY A 785 7.52 9.33 -5.87
N ARG A 786 6.56 10.28 -5.79
CA ARG A 786 6.77 11.67 -5.37
C ARG A 786 7.90 12.37 -6.13
N ILE A 787 8.01 12.08 -7.42
CA ILE A 787 8.98 12.70 -8.33
C ILE A 787 8.35 14.00 -8.85
N PRO A 788 8.90 15.18 -8.54
CA PRO A 788 8.39 16.42 -9.10
C PRO A 788 8.62 16.48 -10.61
N VAL A 789 7.62 16.97 -11.35
CA VAL A 789 7.68 17.12 -12.82
C VAL A 789 8.87 17.97 -13.26
N GLU A 790 9.26 18.97 -12.45
CA GLU A 790 10.41 19.85 -12.70
C GLU A 790 11.72 19.07 -12.67
N GLN A 791 11.84 18.05 -11.82
CA GLN A 791 13.05 17.22 -11.77
C GLN A 791 13.19 16.35 -13.01
N VAL A 792 12.06 15.89 -13.57
CA VAL A 792 12.05 15.15 -14.85
C VAL A 792 12.39 16.10 -16.00
N ARG A 793 11.76 17.28 -16.05
CA ARG A 793 12.02 18.31 -17.07
C ARG A 793 13.49 18.77 -17.07
N ALA A 794 14.08 18.92 -15.90
CA ALA A 794 15.46 19.37 -15.73
C ALA A 794 16.52 18.30 -16.05
N ASP A 795 16.12 17.05 -16.30
CA ASP A 795 17.01 15.94 -16.66
C ASP A 795 16.79 15.54 -18.13
N PRO A 796 17.56 16.09 -19.09
CA PRO A 796 17.32 15.87 -20.51
C PRO A 796 17.42 14.40 -20.92
N ARG A 797 18.29 13.62 -20.28
CA ARG A 797 18.47 12.19 -20.58
C ARG A 797 17.22 11.41 -20.20
N LEU A 798 16.73 11.63 -18.97
CA LEU A 798 15.50 11.02 -18.49
C LEU A 798 14.29 11.45 -19.34
N PHE A 799 14.13 12.75 -19.54
CA PHE A 799 13.02 13.34 -20.29
C PHE A 799 12.95 12.83 -21.74
N GLN A 800 14.08 12.81 -22.45
CA GLN A 800 14.14 12.33 -23.84
C GLN A 800 13.86 10.83 -23.94
N ARG A 801 14.08 10.07 -22.87
CA ARG A 801 13.84 8.63 -22.87
C ARG A 801 12.38 8.24 -22.62
N ILE A 802 11.49 9.18 -22.32
CA ILE A 802 10.04 8.94 -22.26
C ILE A 802 9.52 8.70 -23.68
N VAL A 803 8.97 7.51 -23.91
CA VAL A 803 8.46 7.07 -25.23
C VAL A 803 6.96 6.76 -25.21
N HIS A 804 6.40 6.53 -24.04
CA HIS A 804 4.99 6.24 -23.85
C HIS A 804 4.54 6.74 -22.46
N ALA A 805 3.23 6.86 -22.23
CA ALA A 805 2.73 7.37 -20.96
C ALA A 805 1.34 6.85 -20.62
N HIS A 806 1.13 6.63 -19.33
CA HIS A 806 -0.14 6.26 -18.72
C HIS A 806 -0.63 7.36 -17.77
N ILE A 807 -1.95 7.44 -17.62
CA ILE A 807 -2.59 8.40 -16.73
C ILE A 807 -3.80 7.77 -16.03
N SER A 808 -3.85 7.90 -14.71
CA SER A 808 -4.99 7.55 -13.85
C SER A 808 -4.88 8.34 -12.54
N ASP A 809 -5.84 8.20 -11.63
CA ASP A 809 -5.79 8.82 -10.31
C ASP A 809 -5.59 7.77 -9.21
N HIS A 810 -4.73 8.05 -8.23
CA HIS A 810 -4.31 7.10 -7.19
C HIS A 810 -4.36 7.75 -5.81
N ALA A 811 -4.66 6.96 -4.78
CA ALA A 811 -4.41 7.39 -3.40
C ALA A 811 -2.91 7.34 -3.07
N GLN A 812 -2.55 7.53 -1.80
CA GLN A 812 -1.18 7.30 -1.29
C GLN A 812 -0.74 5.82 -1.37
N GLY A 813 -1.47 4.95 -2.08
CA GLY A 813 -1.11 3.57 -2.39
C GLY A 813 -1.90 3.09 -3.60
N HIS A 814 -1.37 2.09 -4.31
CA HIS A 814 -1.99 1.52 -5.51
C HIS A 814 -3.14 0.54 -5.13
N PHE A 815 -4.23 1.06 -4.54
CA PHE A 815 -5.45 0.30 -4.24
C PHE A 815 -6.31 -0.01 -5.46
N GLY A 816 -6.07 0.74 -6.53
CA GLY A 816 -6.66 0.60 -7.85
C GLY A 816 -6.70 1.93 -8.57
N ASP A 817 -6.87 1.87 -9.89
CA ASP A 817 -6.96 3.07 -10.71
C ASP A 817 -8.29 3.80 -10.56
N ASN A 818 -8.21 5.12 -10.51
CA ASN A 818 -9.37 5.99 -10.44
C ASN A 818 -9.44 6.97 -11.60
N VAL A 819 -10.63 7.56 -11.72
CA VAL A 819 -10.91 8.67 -12.63
C VAL A 819 -10.06 9.88 -12.20
N LEU A 820 -9.36 10.53 -13.14
CA LEU A 820 -8.60 11.77 -12.91
C LEU A 820 -9.41 12.78 -12.09
N GLY A 821 -8.89 13.37 -11.02
CA GLY A 821 -9.69 14.33 -10.24
C GLY A 821 -10.64 13.70 -9.23
N ALA A 822 -10.54 12.40 -8.95
CA ALA A 822 -11.36 11.71 -7.95
C ALA A 822 -10.73 11.79 -6.56
N ILE A 823 -9.41 11.84 -6.49
CA ILE A 823 -8.63 11.88 -5.25
C ILE A 823 -7.74 13.12 -5.27
N ASN A 824 -6.93 13.27 -6.33
CA ASN A 824 -6.01 14.39 -6.47
C ASN A 824 -6.61 15.45 -7.40
N PRO A 825 -6.32 16.75 -7.19
CA PRO A 825 -6.88 17.81 -8.03
C PRO A 825 -6.34 17.75 -9.47
N LEU A 826 -7.12 18.24 -10.43
CA LEU A 826 -6.79 18.10 -11.86
C LEU A 826 -5.51 18.85 -12.27
N ASP A 827 -5.16 19.93 -11.59
CA ASP A 827 -3.96 20.72 -11.84
C ASP A 827 -2.65 19.96 -11.58
N GLU A 828 -2.67 18.96 -10.69
CA GLU A 828 -1.53 18.03 -10.54
C GLU A 828 -1.25 17.28 -11.84
N PHE A 829 -2.28 16.89 -12.58
CA PHE A 829 -2.14 16.19 -13.87
C PHE A 829 -1.79 17.14 -15.02
N GLU A 830 -2.27 18.39 -14.99
CA GLU A 830 -1.99 19.39 -16.03
C GLU A 830 -0.48 19.58 -16.27
N ASN A 831 0.31 19.62 -15.20
CA ASN A 831 1.76 19.79 -15.30
C ASN A 831 2.45 18.62 -16.01
N TRP A 832 2.03 17.39 -15.72
CA TRP A 832 2.53 16.18 -16.37
C TRP A 832 2.10 16.09 -17.84
N VAL A 833 0.86 16.47 -18.14
CA VAL A 833 0.37 16.54 -19.52
C VAL A 833 1.12 17.62 -20.31
N GLY A 834 1.45 18.74 -19.68
CA GLY A 834 2.33 19.77 -20.24
C GLY A 834 3.70 19.22 -20.63
N LEU A 835 4.36 18.49 -19.71
CA LEU A 835 5.62 17.80 -19.97
C LEU A 835 5.53 16.84 -21.17
N LEU A 836 4.44 16.08 -21.30
CA LEU A 836 4.24 15.16 -22.42
C LEU A 836 3.99 15.87 -23.75
N LYS A 837 3.31 17.02 -23.74
CA LYS A 837 3.15 17.89 -24.93
C LYS A 837 4.50 18.42 -25.39
N GLU A 838 5.33 18.91 -24.46
CA GLU A 838 6.73 19.31 -24.75
C GLU A 838 7.49 18.13 -25.38
N ARG A 839 7.36 16.93 -24.80
CA ARG A 839 8.04 15.72 -25.28
C ARG A 839 7.60 15.31 -26.69
N HIS A 840 6.31 15.41 -26.99
CA HIS A 840 5.75 15.06 -28.30
C HIS A 840 6.21 16.00 -29.41
N GLN A 841 6.47 17.28 -29.09
CA GLN A 841 6.94 18.29 -30.04
C GLN A 841 8.42 18.16 -30.40
N MET A 842 9.20 17.40 -29.62
CA MET A 842 10.61 17.17 -29.93
C MET A 842 10.73 16.35 -31.22
N LEU A 843 11.33 16.94 -32.25
CA LEU A 843 11.63 16.23 -33.49
C LEU A 843 12.55 15.03 -33.18
N PRO A 844 12.27 13.85 -33.77
CA PRO A 844 13.21 12.73 -33.73
C PRO A 844 14.53 13.16 -34.40
N ASP A 845 15.66 12.84 -33.79
CA ASP A 845 16.94 12.70 -34.49
C ASP A 845 17.44 11.25 -34.33
N ASP A 846 18.47 10.85 -35.08
CA ASP A 846 19.04 9.49 -35.09
C ASP A 846 19.41 8.93 -33.69
N SER A 847 19.53 9.78 -32.67
CA SER A 847 19.81 9.44 -31.27
C SER A 847 18.57 9.33 -30.36
N ARG A 848 17.37 9.66 -30.85
CA ARG A 848 16.14 9.81 -30.04
C ARG A 848 15.01 8.91 -30.48
N LEU A 849 14.50 8.11 -29.54
CA LEU A 849 13.24 7.40 -29.71
C LEU A 849 12.08 8.39 -29.82
N PRO A 850 11.15 8.22 -30.77
CA PRO A 850 9.96 9.07 -30.83
C PRO A 850 9.02 8.76 -29.67
N PHE A 851 8.39 9.81 -29.12
CA PHE A 851 7.25 9.61 -28.25
C PHE A 851 6.06 9.09 -29.06
N SER A 852 5.34 8.11 -28.52
CA SER A 852 4.24 7.43 -29.21
C SER A 852 3.12 8.39 -29.67
N GLY A 853 2.98 9.54 -29.01
CA GLY A 853 1.91 10.51 -29.23
C GLY A 853 0.63 10.19 -28.45
N TYR A 854 0.62 9.08 -27.72
CA TYR A 854 -0.53 8.60 -26.96
C TYR A 854 -0.30 8.74 -25.46
N VAL A 855 -1.38 9.07 -24.74
CA VAL A 855 -1.47 8.95 -23.29
C VAL A 855 -2.61 8.00 -23.00
N SER A 856 -2.29 6.86 -22.40
CA SER A 856 -3.27 5.81 -22.15
C SER A 856 -3.88 5.95 -20.79
N MET A 857 -5.21 5.96 -20.75
CA MET A 857 -5.95 5.85 -19.50
C MET A 857 -5.77 4.45 -18.94
N GLU A 858 -5.08 4.36 -17.81
CA GLU A 858 -4.94 3.12 -17.07
C GLU A 858 -6.09 3.02 -16.08
N LEU A 859 -6.99 2.06 -16.28
CA LEU A 859 -8.16 1.86 -15.42
C LEU A 859 -8.31 0.38 -15.08
N GLU A 860 -7.31 -0.24 -14.47
CA GLU A 860 -7.27 -1.67 -14.19
C GLU A 860 -8.52 -2.18 -13.44
N ALA A 861 -9.19 -3.15 -14.05
CA ALA A 861 -10.42 -3.78 -13.57
C ALA A 861 -11.50 -2.77 -13.13
N CYS A 862 -11.62 -1.65 -13.86
CA CYS A 862 -12.61 -0.61 -13.68
C CYS A 862 -14.04 -1.16 -13.47
N LYS A 863 -14.81 -0.54 -12.58
CA LYS A 863 -16.13 -1.05 -12.18
C LYS A 863 -17.23 -0.80 -13.23
N ALA A 864 -17.13 0.27 -14.03
CA ALA A 864 -18.22 0.72 -14.90
C ALA A 864 -17.76 1.53 -16.12
N ALA A 865 -18.46 1.39 -17.26
CA ALA A 865 -18.25 2.21 -18.46
C ALA A 865 -18.41 3.71 -18.20
N SER A 866 -19.26 4.09 -17.24
CA SER A 866 -19.42 5.49 -16.85
C SER A 866 -18.12 6.09 -16.32
N MET A 867 -17.30 5.33 -15.59
CA MET A 867 -16.00 5.81 -15.13
C MET A 867 -15.04 6.05 -16.30
N ILE A 868 -15.06 5.17 -17.32
CA ILE A 868 -14.30 5.38 -18.56
C ILE A 868 -14.74 6.68 -19.23
N ASN A 869 -16.06 6.94 -19.34
CA ASN A 869 -16.59 8.17 -19.92
C ASN A 869 -16.19 9.43 -19.15
N ILE A 870 -16.29 9.41 -17.82
CA ILE A 870 -15.91 10.56 -16.97
C ILE A 870 -14.41 10.81 -17.11
N CYS A 871 -13.60 9.76 -17.03
CA CYS A 871 -12.15 9.88 -17.15
C CYS A 871 -11.74 10.40 -18.54
N ALA A 872 -12.35 9.90 -19.62
CA ALA A 872 -12.13 10.43 -20.97
C ALA A 872 -12.55 11.90 -21.11
N THR A 873 -13.66 12.29 -20.46
CA THR A 873 -14.11 13.70 -20.43
C THR A 873 -13.10 14.59 -19.71
N ARG A 874 -12.59 14.15 -18.56
CA ARG A 874 -11.59 14.90 -17.78
C ARG A 874 -10.24 14.94 -18.48
N ALA A 875 -9.81 13.86 -19.15
CA ALA A 875 -8.61 13.85 -19.98
C ALA A 875 -8.68 14.89 -21.13
N ARG A 876 -9.87 15.05 -21.75
CA ARG A 876 -10.10 16.13 -22.72
C ARG A 876 -10.00 17.53 -22.14
N MET A 877 -10.41 17.72 -20.89
CA MET A 877 -10.22 19.01 -20.19
C MET A 877 -8.74 19.35 -20.02
N LEU A 878 -7.87 18.34 -19.85
CA LEU A 878 -6.41 18.49 -19.82
C LEU A 878 -5.79 18.72 -21.23
N GLY A 879 -6.62 18.71 -22.28
CA GLY A 879 -6.20 18.86 -23.67
C GLY A 879 -5.59 17.60 -24.27
N ILE A 880 -6.01 16.41 -23.83
CA ILE A 880 -5.76 15.11 -24.47
C ILE A 880 -6.99 14.76 -25.31
N MET A 881 -6.85 14.61 -26.63
CA MET A 881 -8.00 14.49 -27.55
C MET A 881 -8.49 13.06 -27.76
#